data_AF-A0AAW0LNY4-F1
#
_entry.id   AF-A0AAW0LNY4-F1
#
_cell.length_a   1.000
_cell.length_b   1.000
_cell.length_c   1.000
_cell.angle_alpha   90.00
_cell.angle_beta   90.00
_cell.angle_gamma   90.00
#
_symmetry.space_group_name_H-M   'P 1'
#
loop_
_entity.id
_entity.type
_entity.pdbx_description
1 polymer ?
#
loop_
_entity_poly.entity_id
_entity_poly.type
_entity_poly.pdbx_seq_one_letter_code
_entity_poly.pdbx_strand_id
1 'polypeptide(L)'
;MSFLSRNNGNSSPNGHGSPNEGDRKRMRRPYQSKTFKVEISFAAKIPMQAIANALRGQESENSQEALRVLDIILRQHAAKQGCLLVRQSFFHNDPKNFADVGGGVLGCRGFHSSFRTSQGGLSLNIDVSTTMIIQPGPVVDFLIANQNVRDPFSLDWSKAKRTLKNLRIKTSPANQEFKITGLSEKTCKDQMFTLKQRGNDADGEPQTIEVTVYDYFVNHRGIELRYSGDLPCINVGKPKRPTFFPLELCSLVSLQRYTKALSTLQRASLVEKSRQKPQERMKVLSEALKCNHYDSEPLLRSCGISISTSFTQVDGRVLPAPRLKVGNGEDFFPRNGRWNFNNKKLVQPTKIERWAVVNFSARCDTQSLVRDLIKCGDLKGIQIDAPFDVFQENPQNRRAPPMARVEKMFEDIQSKLPGAPQFLLCLLPERKNSDLYGPWKRKNLAEYGIVTQCIAPTRVNDQYLTNVLLKINAKMGGLNSLLAVEHTPSIPLVSKAPTIILGMDVSHGSPGQSDVPSIAAVVSSRQWPLISKYRASVRTQSPKVEMIDSLFKKTSETEDDGIMRELLLDFYTSSGKRKPDQIIIFRDGVSESQFNQVLNIELDQIIESCKFLDEKWNPKFVVIVAQKNHHTKFFQPGSPDNVPPGTVIDNKVCHPRNNDFYLCAHAGMIGTTRPTHYHVLLDDVGFSADDLQELVHSLSYVYQRSTTAISVVAPICYAHLAATQMGQFMKFEELSETSSSHGGVTSAGAVPVPQLPRLQENVCNSMFFC
;
A
#
# COMPACT_ATOMS: atom_id res chain seq x y z
N MET A 1 -42.24 -21.05 -3.24
CA MET A 1 -42.56 -22.29 -2.52
C MET A 1 -42.06 -22.17 -1.09
N SER A 2 -42.92 -22.55 -0.16
CA SER A 2 -42.86 -22.36 1.29
C SER A 2 -41.68 -23.05 1.98
N PHE A 3 -40.98 -22.34 2.87
CA PHE A 3 -40.12 -22.94 3.89
C PHE A 3 -40.87 -23.03 5.22
N LEU A 4 -41.27 -24.24 5.59
CA LEU A 4 -41.82 -24.62 6.90
C LEU A 4 -40.66 -24.96 7.84
N SER A 5 -40.54 -24.26 8.96
CA SER A 5 -39.69 -24.67 10.09
C SER A 5 -40.55 -25.41 11.11
N ARG A 6 -40.26 -26.70 11.30
CA ARG A 6 -40.83 -27.56 12.35
C ARG A 6 -40.22 -27.17 13.70
N ASN A 7 -41.05 -26.85 14.69
CA ASN A 7 -40.65 -26.85 16.10
C ASN A 7 -41.24 -28.09 16.78
N ASN A 8 -40.36 -28.93 17.34
CA ASN A 8 -40.74 -30.04 18.22
C ASN A 8 -41.33 -29.50 19.51
N GLY A 9 -42.54 -29.96 19.84
CA GLY A 9 -43.16 -29.78 21.14
C GLY A 9 -42.69 -30.84 22.13
N ASN A 10 -42.54 -30.42 23.39
CA ASN A 10 -42.54 -31.31 24.54
C ASN A 10 -43.73 -30.92 25.42
N SER A 11 -44.62 -31.88 25.65
CA SER A 11 -45.89 -31.83 26.37
C SER A 11 -45.78 -32.53 27.74
N SER A 12 -46.12 -31.85 28.84
CA SER A 12 -47.26 -32.13 29.78
C SER A 12 -46.83 -32.83 31.10
N PRO A 13 -47.64 -32.90 32.21
CA PRO A 13 -49.08 -32.61 32.34
C PRO A 13 -49.56 -31.87 33.63
N ASN A 14 -50.89 -31.65 33.68
CA ASN A 14 -51.80 -31.45 34.82
C ASN A 14 -52.21 -30.02 35.22
N GLY A 15 -53.51 -29.75 35.03
CA GLY A 15 -54.25 -28.63 35.59
C GLY A 15 -55.52 -28.33 34.80
N HIS A 16 -56.61 -29.05 35.09
CA HIS A 16 -57.95 -28.74 34.61
C HIS A 16 -58.35 -27.33 35.08
N GLY A 17 -58.54 -26.41 34.14
CA GLY A 17 -59.13 -25.10 34.39
C GLY A 17 -59.50 -24.46 33.06
N SER A 18 -60.79 -24.18 32.87
CA SER A 18 -61.31 -23.44 31.72
C SER A 18 -60.54 -22.13 31.55
N PRO A 19 -60.09 -21.77 30.32
CA PRO A 19 -59.32 -20.56 30.14
C PRO A 19 -60.22 -19.33 30.28
N ASN A 20 -59.97 -18.54 31.34
CA ASN A 20 -60.52 -17.19 31.48
C ASN A 20 -60.04 -16.32 30.30
N GLU A 21 -60.89 -15.38 29.86
CA GLU A 21 -60.63 -14.45 28.74
C GLU A 21 -59.35 -13.57 28.90
N GLY A 22 -58.66 -13.65 30.04
CA GLY A 22 -57.39 -12.98 30.32
C GLY A 22 -56.16 -13.58 29.62
N ASP A 23 -56.20 -14.84 29.15
CA ASP A 23 -55.01 -15.52 28.61
C ASP A 23 -54.68 -15.24 27.13
N ARG A 24 -55.51 -14.44 26.43
CA ARG A 24 -55.28 -14.09 25.02
C ARG A 24 -54.29 -12.95 24.76
N LYS A 25 -53.71 -12.32 25.80
CA LYS A 25 -52.80 -11.16 25.66
C LYS A 25 -51.30 -11.46 25.86
N ARG A 26 -50.85 -12.67 25.54
CA ARG A 26 -49.41 -12.98 25.33
C ARG A 26 -49.05 -13.18 23.85
N MET A 27 -49.59 -12.36 22.95
CA MET A 27 -48.96 -12.18 21.64
C MET A 27 -47.82 -11.17 21.76
N ARG A 28 -46.57 -11.66 21.69
CA ARG A 28 -45.39 -10.87 21.30
C ARG A 28 -45.82 -9.92 20.19
N ARG A 29 -45.53 -8.61 20.33
CA ARG A 29 -45.72 -7.64 19.24
C ARG A 29 -45.22 -8.29 17.95
N PRO A 30 -46.06 -8.42 16.90
CA PRO A 30 -45.59 -8.95 15.64
C PRO A 30 -44.44 -8.06 15.19
N TYR A 31 -43.35 -8.66 14.74
CA TYR A 31 -42.31 -7.92 14.02
C TYR A 31 -43.02 -7.07 12.95
N GLN A 32 -42.90 -5.74 13.02
CA GLN A 32 -43.43 -4.88 11.97
C GLN A 32 -42.78 -5.34 10.66
N SER A 33 -43.55 -5.97 9.78
CA SER A 33 -43.11 -6.32 8.44
C SER A 33 -42.74 -5.03 7.74
N LYS A 34 -41.44 -4.82 7.50
CA LYS A 34 -40.98 -3.71 6.68
C LYS A 34 -41.41 -4.01 5.25
N THR A 35 -42.37 -3.24 4.75
CA THR A 35 -42.76 -3.30 3.34
C THR A 35 -41.78 -2.44 2.55
N PHE A 36 -41.14 -3.05 1.54
CA PHE A 36 -40.25 -2.35 0.62
C PHE A 36 -40.96 -2.23 -0.74
N LYS A 37 -40.98 -1.04 -1.31
CA LYS A 37 -41.35 -0.85 -2.73
C LYS A 37 -40.10 -1.06 -3.56
N VAL A 38 -40.10 -2.07 -4.42
CA VAL A 38 -38.99 -2.36 -5.34
C VAL A 38 -39.50 -2.13 -6.75
N GLU A 39 -38.93 -1.15 -7.43
CA GLU A 39 -39.17 -0.91 -8.85
C GLU A 39 -38.06 -1.60 -9.65
N ILE A 40 -38.45 -2.38 -10.66
CA ILE A 40 -37.52 -3.06 -11.56
C ILE A 40 -37.78 -2.51 -12.95
N SER A 41 -36.81 -1.75 -13.48
CA SER A 41 -36.85 -1.19 -14.82
C SER A 41 -35.78 -1.83 -15.71
N PHE A 42 -36.13 -2.05 -16.97
CA PHE A 42 -35.16 -2.54 -17.96
C PHE A 42 -34.19 -1.42 -18.32
N ALA A 43 -32.89 -1.65 -18.12
CA ALA A 43 -31.84 -0.68 -18.46
C ALA A 43 -31.20 -0.98 -19.82
N ALA A 44 -30.68 -2.19 -20.01
CA ALA A 44 -29.98 -2.60 -21.23
C ALA A 44 -29.90 -4.12 -21.37
N LYS A 45 -29.63 -4.60 -22.60
CA LYS A 45 -29.27 -5.99 -22.90
C LYS A 45 -27.76 -6.08 -23.13
N ILE A 46 -27.06 -6.84 -22.28
CA ILE A 46 -25.61 -7.05 -22.40
C ILE A 46 -25.35 -8.32 -23.22
N PRO A 47 -24.76 -8.23 -24.43
CA PRO A 47 -24.55 -9.39 -25.28
C PRO A 47 -23.32 -10.21 -24.83
N MET A 48 -23.54 -11.45 -24.38
CA MET A 48 -22.42 -12.36 -24.00
C MET A 48 -21.49 -12.69 -25.18
N GLN A 49 -21.97 -12.57 -26.42
CA GLN A 49 -21.16 -12.66 -27.64
C GLN A 49 -19.98 -11.66 -27.64
N ALA A 50 -20.09 -10.55 -26.90
CA ALA A 50 -19.00 -9.58 -26.76
C ALA A 50 -17.74 -10.21 -26.13
N ILE A 51 -17.88 -11.23 -25.27
CA ILE A 51 -16.74 -11.99 -24.75
C ILE A 51 -16.05 -12.75 -25.89
N ALA A 52 -16.82 -13.48 -26.69
CA ALA A 52 -16.27 -14.23 -27.82
C ALA A 52 -15.61 -13.31 -28.87
N ASN A 53 -16.14 -12.10 -29.08
CA ASN A 53 -15.54 -11.09 -29.94
C ASN A 53 -14.22 -10.55 -29.34
N ALA A 54 -14.19 -10.25 -28.05
CA ALA A 54 -12.97 -9.84 -27.35
C ALA A 54 -11.87 -10.90 -27.42
N LEU A 55 -12.22 -12.18 -27.32
CA LEU A 55 -11.27 -13.30 -27.51
C LEU A 55 -10.68 -13.36 -28.93
N ARG A 56 -11.37 -12.79 -29.94
CA ARG A 56 -10.86 -12.62 -31.32
C ARG A 56 -10.16 -11.27 -31.53
N GLY A 57 -9.89 -10.51 -30.46
CA GLY A 57 -9.26 -9.19 -30.53
C GLY A 57 -10.21 -8.04 -30.88
N GLN A 58 -11.52 -8.29 -30.97
CA GLN A 58 -12.56 -7.29 -31.24
C GLN A 58 -13.17 -6.76 -29.93
N GLU A 59 -12.37 -6.04 -29.15
CA GLU A 59 -12.85 -5.44 -27.89
C GLU A 59 -13.78 -4.26 -28.12
N SER A 60 -14.75 -4.11 -27.21
CA SER A 60 -15.70 -3.00 -27.16
C SER A 60 -16.13 -2.79 -25.70
N GLU A 61 -16.77 -1.68 -25.37
CA GLU A 61 -17.31 -1.47 -24.02
C GLU A 61 -18.24 -2.62 -23.55
N ASN A 62 -18.93 -3.25 -24.51
CA ASN A 62 -19.79 -4.39 -24.25
C ASN A 62 -19.04 -5.62 -23.70
N SER A 63 -17.75 -5.82 -24.01
CA SER A 63 -16.99 -6.96 -23.48
C SER A 63 -16.66 -6.78 -22.00
N GLN A 64 -16.31 -5.57 -21.58
CA GLN A 64 -16.06 -5.25 -20.17
C GLN A 64 -17.33 -5.36 -19.33
N GLU A 65 -18.46 -4.87 -19.83
CA GLU A 65 -19.76 -5.02 -19.16
C GLU A 65 -20.20 -6.50 -19.09
N ALA A 66 -19.92 -7.31 -20.12
CA ALA A 66 -20.19 -8.75 -20.07
C ALA A 66 -19.33 -9.48 -19.02
N LEU A 67 -18.04 -9.15 -18.90
CA LEU A 67 -17.18 -9.69 -17.84
C LEU A 67 -17.67 -9.26 -16.45
N ARG A 68 -18.11 -8.00 -16.31
CA ARG A 68 -18.68 -7.47 -15.07
C ARG A 68 -19.93 -8.22 -14.63
N VAL A 69 -20.78 -8.65 -15.56
CA VAL A 69 -21.95 -9.52 -15.25
C VAL A 69 -21.48 -10.83 -14.61
N LEU A 70 -20.48 -11.50 -15.20
CA LEU A 70 -19.94 -12.75 -14.65
C LEU A 70 -19.32 -12.56 -13.26
N ASP A 71 -18.58 -11.48 -13.06
CA ASP A 71 -18.01 -11.12 -11.76
C ASP A 71 -19.10 -10.82 -10.70
N ILE A 72 -20.21 -10.19 -11.10
CA ILE A 72 -21.37 -9.96 -10.21
C ILE A 72 -21.98 -11.30 -9.77
N ILE A 73 -22.06 -12.29 -10.66
CA ILE A 73 -22.56 -13.64 -10.33
C ILE A 73 -21.67 -14.28 -9.26
N LEU A 74 -20.34 -14.24 -9.42
CA LEU A 74 -19.40 -14.76 -8.41
C LEU A 74 -19.57 -14.07 -7.05
N ARG A 75 -19.72 -12.74 -7.08
CA ARG A 75 -19.92 -11.93 -5.87
C ARG A 75 -21.24 -12.26 -5.19
N GLN A 76 -22.32 -12.45 -5.94
CA GLN A 76 -23.63 -12.83 -5.40
C GLN A 76 -23.59 -14.24 -4.80
N HIS A 77 -22.88 -15.17 -5.44
CA HIS A 77 -22.66 -16.52 -4.94
C HIS A 77 -21.98 -16.49 -3.56
N ALA A 78 -20.88 -15.73 -3.42
CA ALA A 78 -20.19 -15.54 -2.14
C ALA A 78 -21.07 -14.83 -1.08
N ALA A 79 -21.89 -13.85 -1.50
CA ALA A 79 -22.82 -13.16 -0.60
C ALA A 79 -23.83 -14.12 0.05
N LYS A 80 -24.38 -15.07 -0.74
CA LYS A 80 -25.33 -16.09 -0.27
C LYS A 80 -24.70 -17.03 0.78
N GLN A 81 -23.38 -17.20 0.74
CA GLN A 81 -22.62 -18.01 1.71
C GLN A 81 -22.24 -17.24 2.99
N GLY A 82 -22.65 -15.98 3.13
CA GLY A 82 -22.34 -15.16 4.30
C GLY A 82 -20.90 -14.66 4.35
N CYS A 83 -20.18 -14.64 3.22
CA CYS A 83 -18.84 -14.09 3.13
C CYS A 83 -18.84 -12.57 3.37
N LEU A 84 -17.76 -12.07 3.97
CA LEU A 84 -17.40 -10.66 3.86
C LEU A 84 -16.88 -10.39 2.45
N LEU A 85 -17.48 -9.40 1.79
CA LEU A 85 -17.13 -9.02 0.43
C LEU A 85 -16.29 -7.73 0.46
N VAL A 86 -15.10 -7.79 -0.11
CA VAL A 86 -14.23 -6.61 -0.28
C VAL A 86 -13.81 -6.54 -1.73
N ARG A 87 -14.48 -5.66 -2.51
CA ARG A 87 -14.34 -5.63 -3.98
C ARG A 87 -14.66 -7.02 -4.56
N GLN A 88 -13.70 -7.63 -5.27
CA GLN A 88 -13.77 -9.00 -5.80
C GLN A 88 -13.04 -10.04 -4.93
N SER A 89 -12.78 -9.72 -3.67
CA SER A 89 -12.28 -10.68 -2.67
C SER A 89 -13.37 -11.10 -1.69
N PHE A 90 -13.42 -12.39 -1.39
CA PHE A 90 -14.44 -13.02 -0.56
C PHE A 90 -13.79 -13.72 0.64
N PHE A 91 -14.34 -13.47 1.84
CA PHE A 91 -13.76 -13.90 3.11
C PHE A 91 -14.80 -14.65 3.95
N HIS A 92 -14.59 -15.94 4.16
CA HIS A 92 -15.50 -16.80 4.93
C HIS A 92 -15.35 -16.60 6.45
N ASN A 93 -16.46 -16.73 7.18
CA ASN A 93 -16.47 -16.71 8.63
C ASN A 93 -16.04 -18.06 9.23
N ASP A 94 -14.84 -18.52 8.89
CA ASP A 94 -14.26 -19.76 9.41
C ASP A 94 -13.03 -19.42 10.27
N PRO A 95 -13.02 -19.77 11.57
CA PRO A 95 -11.86 -19.59 12.45
C PRO A 95 -10.54 -20.15 11.89
N LYS A 96 -10.58 -21.19 11.04
CA LYS A 96 -9.39 -21.75 10.38
C LYS A 96 -8.71 -20.76 9.41
N ASN A 97 -9.44 -19.73 8.97
CA ASN A 97 -8.93 -18.68 8.11
C ASN A 97 -8.48 -17.44 8.89
N PHE A 98 -8.57 -17.45 10.22
CA PHE A 98 -8.18 -16.31 11.05
C PHE A 98 -6.77 -16.50 11.62
N ALA A 99 -5.99 -15.42 11.59
CA ALA A 99 -4.64 -15.37 12.12
C ALA A 99 -4.51 -14.14 13.02
N ASP A 100 -4.24 -14.33 14.31
CA ASP A 100 -4.09 -13.20 15.24
C ASP A 100 -2.88 -12.34 14.88
N VAL A 101 -3.05 -11.04 14.65
CA VAL A 101 -1.94 -10.13 14.36
C VAL A 101 -1.57 -9.25 15.56
N GLY A 102 -2.28 -9.40 16.69
CA GLY A 102 -2.13 -8.65 17.93
C GLY A 102 -3.06 -7.43 18.02
N GLY A 103 -3.33 -6.98 19.25
CA GLY A 103 -4.11 -5.77 19.51
C GLY A 103 -5.61 -5.89 19.21
N GLY A 104 -6.16 -7.10 19.33
CA GLY A 104 -7.57 -7.40 19.03
C GLY A 104 -7.90 -7.40 17.54
N VAL A 105 -6.89 -7.52 16.67
CA VAL A 105 -7.04 -7.53 15.21
C VAL A 105 -6.62 -8.91 14.69
N LEU A 106 -7.42 -9.45 13.78
CA LEU A 106 -7.16 -10.73 13.12
C LEU A 106 -6.97 -10.51 11.61
N GLY A 107 -6.03 -11.22 11.01
CA GLY A 107 -5.99 -11.41 9.57
C GLY A 107 -6.96 -12.51 9.15
N CYS A 108 -7.90 -12.18 8.28
CA CYS A 108 -8.86 -13.11 7.70
C CYS A 108 -8.44 -13.43 6.26
N ARG A 109 -8.10 -14.70 6.03
CA ARG A 109 -7.76 -15.23 4.71
C ARG A 109 -9.03 -15.50 3.91
N GLY A 110 -8.98 -15.16 2.64
CA GLY A 110 -10.00 -15.38 1.64
C GLY A 110 -9.36 -15.51 0.27
N PHE A 111 -10.14 -15.27 -0.78
CA PHE A 111 -9.64 -15.33 -2.15
C PHE A 111 -10.26 -14.23 -3.00
N HIS A 112 -9.45 -13.70 -3.90
CA HIS A 112 -9.88 -12.90 -5.04
C HIS A 112 -10.36 -13.82 -6.15
N SER A 113 -11.41 -13.42 -6.86
CA SER A 113 -11.86 -14.12 -8.06
C SER A 113 -12.38 -13.13 -9.09
N SER A 114 -11.89 -13.20 -10.33
CA SER A 114 -12.36 -12.34 -11.44
C SER A 114 -12.18 -13.01 -12.79
N PHE A 115 -13.12 -12.81 -13.70
CA PHE A 115 -12.98 -13.24 -15.10
C PHE A 115 -12.09 -12.28 -15.90
N ARG A 116 -11.30 -12.85 -16.82
CA ARG A 116 -10.43 -12.11 -17.75
C ARG A 116 -10.44 -12.76 -19.13
N THR A 117 -10.45 -11.93 -20.17
CA THR A 117 -10.18 -12.36 -21.55
C THR A 117 -8.68 -12.47 -21.76
N SER A 118 -8.23 -13.59 -22.31
CA SER A 118 -6.82 -13.80 -22.65
C SER A 118 -6.68 -14.51 -24.00
N GLN A 119 -5.47 -14.54 -24.55
CA GLN A 119 -5.17 -15.25 -25.82
C GLN A 119 -5.59 -16.73 -25.80
N GLY A 120 -5.58 -17.36 -24.62
CA GLY A 120 -5.99 -18.74 -24.38
C GLY A 120 -7.48 -18.94 -24.10
N GLY A 121 -8.29 -17.88 -24.15
CA GLY A 121 -9.73 -17.93 -23.91
C GLY A 121 -10.19 -17.15 -22.68
N LEU A 122 -11.40 -17.42 -22.21
CA LEU A 122 -11.94 -16.84 -20.98
C LEU A 122 -11.33 -17.54 -19.77
N SER A 123 -10.63 -16.77 -18.92
CA SER A 123 -9.92 -17.29 -17.74
C SER A 123 -10.56 -16.79 -16.44
N LEU A 124 -10.70 -17.67 -15.46
CA LEU A 124 -11.05 -17.29 -14.08
C LEU A 124 -9.77 -17.12 -13.26
N ASN A 125 -9.40 -15.89 -12.95
CA ASN A 125 -8.22 -15.59 -12.14
C ASN A 125 -8.56 -15.62 -10.65
N ILE A 126 -7.98 -16.56 -9.91
CA ILE A 126 -8.18 -16.73 -8.47
C ILE A 126 -6.85 -16.61 -7.74
N ASP A 127 -6.83 -15.83 -6.65
CA ASP A 127 -5.63 -15.63 -5.84
C ASP A 127 -5.98 -15.54 -4.35
N VAL A 128 -5.07 -15.97 -3.46
CA VAL A 128 -5.28 -15.84 -2.01
C VAL A 128 -5.17 -14.37 -1.60
N SER A 129 -6.15 -13.90 -0.82
CA SER A 129 -6.22 -12.54 -0.31
C SER A 129 -6.35 -12.57 1.22
N THR A 130 -5.85 -11.55 1.90
CA THR A 130 -5.98 -11.41 3.36
C THR A 130 -6.50 -10.02 3.68
N THR A 131 -7.57 -9.94 4.47
CA THR A 131 -8.13 -8.67 4.95
C THR A 131 -8.12 -8.63 6.46
N MET A 132 -8.01 -7.42 7.04
CA MET A 132 -7.98 -7.27 8.49
C MET A 132 -9.40 -7.18 9.02
N ILE A 133 -9.70 -7.99 10.03
CA ILE A 133 -10.97 -7.97 10.76
C ILE A 133 -10.71 -7.73 12.24
N ILE A 134 -11.73 -7.24 12.92
CA ILE A 134 -11.74 -7.10 14.37
C ILE A 134 -12.04 -8.46 14.99
N GLN A 135 -11.35 -8.78 16.09
CA GLN A 135 -11.62 -9.99 16.85
C GLN A 135 -13.07 -9.97 17.37
N PRO A 136 -13.92 -10.94 16.99
CA PRO A 136 -15.25 -11.06 17.56
C PRO A 136 -15.18 -11.49 19.04
N GLY A 137 -16.20 -11.12 19.82
CA GLY A 137 -16.25 -11.41 21.25
C GLY A 137 -16.54 -10.17 22.10
N PRO A 138 -16.36 -10.23 23.43
CA PRO A 138 -16.67 -9.13 24.33
C PRO A 138 -15.98 -7.82 23.91
N VAL A 139 -16.72 -6.71 23.91
CA VAL A 139 -16.17 -5.40 23.50
C VAL A 139 -15.00 -4.99 24.40
N VAL A 140 -15.07 -5.31 25.69
CA VAL A 140 -14.05 -4.97 26.67
C VAL A 140 -12.70 -5.62 26.35
N ASP A 141 -12.69 -6.90 25.98
CA ASP A 141 -11.47 -7.65 25.67
C ASP A 141 -10.76 -7.05 24.47
N PHE A 142 -11.53 -6.69 23.43
CA PHE A 142 -10.99 -5.99 22.27
C PHE A 142 -10.36 -4.64 22.66
N LEU A 143 -11.01 -3.85 23.51
CA LEU A 143 -10.48 -2.56 23.95
C LEU A 143 -9.18 -2.72 24.76
N ILE A 144 -9.14 -3.67 25.70
CA ILE A 144 -7.97 -3.99 26.51
C ILE A 144 -6.79 -4.36 25.60
N ALA A 145 -7.01 -5.29 24.67
CA ALA A 145 -6.00 -5.71 23.71
C ALA A 145 -5.56 -4.56 22.78
N ASN A 146 -6.51 -3.78 22.26
CA ASN A 146 -6.21 -2.71 21.30
C ASN A 146 -5.44 -1.53 21.91
N GLN A 147 -5.69 -1.24 23.19
CA GLN A 147 -4.97 -0.19 23.92
C GLN A 147 -3.74 -0.70 24.66
N ASN A 148 -3.53 -2.02 24.73
CA ASN A 148 -2.46 -2.67 25.46
C ASN A 148 -2.44 -2.28 26.95
N VAL A 149 -3.62 -2.33 27.57
CA VAL A 149 -3.82 -2.08 29.01
C VAL A 149 -4.09 -3.39 29.74
N ARG A 150 -4.09 -3.37 31.08
CA ARG A 150 -4.28 -4.58 31.90
C ARG A 150 -5.74 -4.88 32.21
N ASP A 151 -6.55 -3.83 32.36
CA ASP A 151 -7.90 -3.92 32.89
C ASP A 151 -8.81 -2.83 32.28
N PRO A 152 -10.15 -2.94 32.42
CA PRO A 152 -11.10 -1.99 31.85
C PRO A 152 -11.02 -0.56 32.41
N PHE A 153 -10.54 -0.37 33.65
CA PHE A 153 -10.49 0.93 34.32
C PHE A 153 -9.29 1.75 33.87
N SER A 154 -8.27 1.10 33.31
CA SER A 154 -7.09 1.72 32.70
C SER A 154 -7.33 2.19 31.24
N LEU A 155 -8.55 2.06 30.70
CA LEU A 155 -8.86 2.42 29.31
C LEU A 155 -8.93 3.94 29.08
N ASP A 156 -8.29 4.41 28.01
CA ASP A 156 -8.58 5.74 27.46
C ASP A 156 -9.90 5.69 26.69
N TRP A 157 -10.95 6.22 27.32
CA TRP A 157 -12.30 6.25 26.75
C TRP A 157 -12.44 7.17 25.53
N SER A 158 -11.60 8.21 25.41
CA SER A 158 -11.56 9.07 24.21
C SER A 158 -11.02 8.31 23.01
N LYS A 159 -9.99 7.47 23.22
CA LYS A 159 -9.48 6.54 22.21
C LYS A 159 -10.46 5.40 21.93
N ALA A 160 -11.13 4.86 22.95
CA ALA A 160 -12.15 3.82 22.80
C ALA A 160 -13.34 4.30 21.95
N LYS A 161 -13.88 5.49 22.23
CA LYS A 161 -14.98 6.12 21.47
C LYS A 161 -14.66 6.21 19.97
N ARG A 162 -13.45 6.65 19.62
CA ARG A 162 -12.97 6.71 18.22
C ARG A 162 -12.76 5.33 17.59
N THR A 163 -12.49 4.29 18.39
CA THR A 163 -12.21 2.94 17.91
C THR A 163 -13.48 2.13 17.69
N LEU A 164 -14.48 2.30 18.56
CA LEU A 164 -15.75 1.58 18.47
C LEU A 164 -16.76 2.20 17.50
N LYS A 165 -16.56 3.47 17.11
CA LYS A 165 -17.46 4.18 16.20
C LYS A 165 -17.71 3.36 14.93
N ASN A 166 -18.99 3.19 14.58
CA ASN A 166 -19.48 2.42 13.43
C ASN A 166 -19.31 0.90 13.49
N LEU A 167 -18.70 0.35 14.55
CA LEU A 167 -18.69 -1.10 14.75
C LEU A 167 -20.08 -1.61 15.10
N ARG A 168 -20.32 -2.88 14.84
CA ARG A 168 -21.54 -3.60 15.17
C ARG A 168 -21.29 -4.51 16.36
N ILE A 169 -22.26 -4.53 17.25
CA ILE A 169 -22.30 -5.40 18.41
C ILE A 169 -23.57 -6.22 18.42
N LYS A 170 -23.51 -7.37 19.07
CA LYS A 170 -24.64 -8.18 19.48
C LYS A 170 -24.80 -8.04 20.98
N THR A 171 -26.03 -7.82 21.46
CA THR A 171 -26.31 -7.65 22.88
C THR A 171 -26.80 -8.94 23.53
N SER A 172 -26.40 -9.19 24.78
CA SER A 172 -26.92 -10.28 25.61
C SER A 172 -27.97 -9.78 26.60
N PRO A 173 -29.06 -10.52 26.87
CA PRO A 173 -29.46 -11.82 26.30
C PRO A 173 -30.29 -11.70 25.00
N ALA A 174 -30.62 -10.48 24.57
CA ALA A 174 -31.56 -10.24 23.46
C ALA A 174 -31.07 -10.75 22.09
N ASN A 175 -29.77 -11.00 21.94
CA ASN A 175 -29.12 -11.44 20.72
C ASN A 175 -29.37 -10.52 19.50
N GLN A 176 -29.64 -9.24 19.75
CA GLN A 176 -29.92 -8.25 18.71
C GLN A 176 -28.63 -7.54 18.28
N GLU A 177 -28.49 -7.31 16.97
CA GLU A 177 -27.37 -6.56 16.41
C GLU A 177 -27.66 -5.05 16.34
N PHE A 178 -26.69 -4.26 16.78
CA PHE A 178 -26.74 -2.80 16.74
C PHE A 178 -25.44 -2.22 16.22
N LYS A 179 -25.52 -1.08 15.54
CA LYS A 179 -24.36 -0.26 15.18
C LYS A 179 -24.07 0.74 16.30
N ILE A 180 -22.85 0.76 16.80
CA ILE A 180 -22.36 1.70 17.80
C ILE A 180 -22.30 3.10 17.18
N THR A 181 -22.96 4.05 17.85
CA THR A 181 -22.90 5.47 17.50
C THR A 181 -21.98 6.26 18.43
N GLY A 182 -21.76 5.78 19.65
CA GLY A 182 -20.80 6.38 20.57
C GLY A 182 -20.75 5.67 21.92
N LEU A 183 -20.25 6.40 22.91
CA LEU A 183 -20.25 6.02 24.33
C LEU A 183 -21.00 7.10 25.12
N SER A 184 -21.58 6.74 26.26
CA SER A 184 -22.13 7.71 27.20
C SER A 184 -21.02 8.61 27.78
N GLU A 185 -21.39 9.82 28.19
CA GLU A 185 -20.49 10.73 28.91
C GLU A 185 -20.41 10.38 30.41
N LYS A 186 -21.50 9.82 30.95
CA LYS A 186 -21.62 9.37 32.33
C LYS A 186 -21.39 7.86 32.46
N THR A 187 -21.09 7.41 33.68
CA THR A 187 -20.97 5.98 34.03
C THR A 187 -22.32 5.27 33.92
N CYS A 188 -22.33 3.94 33.92
CA CYS A 188 -23.56 3.15 33.91
C CYS A 188 -24.47 3.41 35.12
N LYS A 189 -23.87 3.71 36.29
CA LYS A 189 -24.59 4.10 37.52
C LYS A 189 -25.23 5.50 37.42
N ASP A 190 -24.62 6.42 36.67
CA ASP A 190 -25.10 7.81 36.58
C ASP A 190 -25.87 8.12 35.28
N GLN A 191 -25.80 7.23 34.28
CA GLN A 191 -26.44 7.42 33.00
C GLN A 191 -27.93 7.11 33.10
N MET A 192 -28.76 8.14 33.03
CA MET A 192 -30.22 8.03 33.04
C MET A 192 -30.81 7.83 31.65
N PHE A 193 -31.97 7.19 31.57
CA PHE A 193 -32.85 7.20 30.40
C PHE A 193 -34.32 7.11 30.83
N THR A 194 -35.22 7.56 29.93
CA THR A 194 -36.66 7.52 30.17
C THR A 194 -37.23 6.14 29.88
N LEU A 195 -37.74 5.46 30.91
CA LEU A 195 -38.45 4.19 30.80
C LEU A 195 -39.97 4.44 30.76
N LYS A 196 -40.64 4.00 29.71
CA LYS A 196 -42.11 4.01 29.63
C LYS A 196 -42.67 2.77 30.35
N GLN A 197 -43.34 2.97 31.47
CA GLN A 197 -44.16 1.91 32.08
C GLN A 197 -45.51 1.81 31.35
N ARG A 198 -46.10 0.61 31.35
CA ARG A 198 -47.52 0.46 31.03
C ARG A 198 -48.27 0.81 32.31
N GLY A 199 -49.00 1.92 32.30
CA GLY A 199 -49.93 2.26 33.38
C GLY A 199 -51.00 1.18 33.52
N ASN A 200 -51.33 0.85 34.76
CA ASN A 200 -52.46 0.00 35.12
C ASN A 200 -53.74 0.82 35.40
N ASP A 201 -53.73 2.12 35.12
CA ASP A 201 -54.86 3.00 35.41
C ASP A 201 -55.72 3.25 34.18
N ALA A 202 -57.02 3.39 34.43
CA ALA A 202 -58.08 3.51 33.44
C ALA A 202 -58.01 4.76 32.54
N ASP A 203 -57.10 5.71 32.83
CA ASP A 203 -56.88 6.93 32.07
C ASP A 203 -55.46 6.98 31.45
N GLY A 204 -55.23 6.12 30.46
CA GLY A 204 -54.48 6.35 29.20
C GLY A 204 -53.08 7.00 29.12
N GLU A 205 -52.53 7.63 30.13
CA GLU A 205 -51.24 8.35 30.04
C GLU A 205 -50.06 7.43 30.42
N PRO A 206 -49.08 7.22 29.52
CA PRO A 206 -47.93 6.37 29.81
C PRO A 206 -47.01 7.03 30.83
N GLN A 207 -47.05 6.55 32.08
CA GLN A 207 -46.13 7.02 33.13
C GLN A 207 -44.68 6.77 32.71
N THR A 208 -43.92 7.86 32.60
CA THR A 208 -42.49 7.84 32.28
C THR A 208 -41.68 8.02 33.55
N ILE A 209 -40.83 7.04 33.87
CA ILE A 209 -39.87 7.15 34.96
C ILE A 209 -38.47 7.34 34.40
N GLU A 210 -37.65 8.16 35.05
CA GLU A 210 -36.22 8.19 34.77
C GLU A 210 -35.52 7.12 35.62
N VAL A 211 -34.73 6.28 34.98
CA VAL A 211 -33.98 5.22 35.66
C VAL A 211 -32.55 5.18 35.12
N THR A 212 -31.59 4.81 35.98
CA THR A 212 -30.20 4.61 35.55
C THR A 212 -30.12 3.36 34.68
N VAL A 213 -29.12 3.30 33.79
CA VAL A 213 -28.85 2.08 33.02
C VAL A 213 -28.51 0.93 33.97
N TYR A 214 -27.74 1.18 35.03
CA TYR A 214 -27.40 0.17 36.02
C TYR A 214 -28.64 -0.41 36.73
N ASP A 215 -29.51 0.42 37.29
CA ASP A 215 -30.72 -0.03 38.00
C ASP A 215 -31.68 -0.77 37.07
N TYR A 216 -31.79 -0.32 35.81
CA TYR A 216 -32.59 -1.03 34.83
C TYR A 216 -32.11 -2.47 34.60
N PHE A 217 -30.81 -2.68 34.41
CA PHE A 217 -30.30 -4.03 34.16
C PHE A 217 -30.25 -4.88 35.44
N VAL A 218 -29.83 -4.32 36.58
CA VAL A 218 -29.71 -5.07 37.83
C VAL A 218 -31.06 -5.29 38.49
N ASN A 219 -31.80 -4.22 38.79
CA ASN A 219 -33.02 -4.29 39.60
C ASN A 219 -34.26 -4.65 38.77
N HIS A 220 -34.43 -4.08 37.56
CA HIS A 220 -35.61 -4.36 36.73
C HIS A 220 -35.49 -5.61 35.86
N ARG A 221 -34.26 -5.98 35.44
CA ARG A 221 -34.03 -7.15 34.57
C ARG A 221 -33.39 -8.34 35.29
N GLY A 222 -32.89 -8.17 36.52
CA GLY A 222 -32.23 -9.24 37.27
C GLY A 222 -30.90 -9.68 36.66
N ILE A 223 -30.21 -8.78 35.94
CA ILE A 223 -28.92 -9.06 35.30
C ILE A 223 -27.83 -8.39 36.11
N GLU A 224 -27.05 -9.19 36.83
CA GLU A 224 -25.90 -8.73 37.58
C GLU A 224 -24.80 -8.19 36.63
N LEU A 225 -24.27 -7.01 36.95
CA LEU A 225 -23.17 -6.38 36.23
C LEU A 225 -21.93 -6.38 37.11
N ARG A 226 -20.85 -7.04 36.69
CA ARG A 226 -19.66 -7.25 37.52
C ARG A 226 -18.73 -6.05 37.54
N TYR A 227 -18.58 -5.38 36.40
CA TYR A 227 -17.61 -4.29 36.26
C TYR A 227 -18.15 -3.08 35.48
N SER A 228 -19.31 -3.20 34.82
CA SER A 228 -19.83 -2.11 33.97
C SER A 228 -20.38 -0.92 34.75
N GLY A 229 -20.64 -1.05 36.06
CA GLY A 229 -21.28 -0.01 36.87
C GLY A 229 -20.55 1.34 36.81
N ASP A 230 -19.24 1.32 36.97
CA ASP A 230 -18.39 2.52 37.00
C ASP A 230 -17.78 2.86 35.62
N LEU A 231 -18.24 2.19 34.55
CA LEU A 231 -17.76 2.39 33.18
C LEU A 231 -18.82 3.06 32.31
N PRO A 232 -18.43 3.70 31.20
CA PRO A 232 -19.38 4.20 30.21
C PRO A 232 -20.21 3.09 29.55
N CYS A 233 -21.42 3.43 29.16
CA CYS A 233 -22.31 2.58 28.38
C CYS A 233 -22.00 2.69 26.87
N ILE A 234 -22.23 1.61 26.15
CA ILE A 234 -22.30 1.63 24.69
C ILE A 234 -23.59 2.35 24.27
N ASN A 235 -23.46 3.39 23.45
CA ASN A 235 -24.59 4.07 22.84
C ASN A 235 -24.87 3.49 21.46
N VAL A 236 -26.09 2.98 21.28
CA VAL A 236 -26.63 2.53 20.01
C VAL A 236 -27.95 3.26 19.73
N GLY A 237 -28.21 3.64 18.48
CA GLY A 237 -29.46 4.34 18.12
C GLY A 237 -29.24 5.74 17.54
N LYS A 238 -30.34 6.46 17.31
CA LYS A 238 -30.28 7.79 16.67
C LYS A 238 -29.79 8.84 17.68
N PRO A 239 -29.07 9.89 17.27
CA PRO A 239 -28.58 10.93 18.19
C PRO A 239 -29.66 11.54 19.08
N LYS A 240 -30.88 11.72 18.55
CA LYS A 240 -32.03 12.27 19.29
C LYS A 240 -32.75 11.26 20.20
N ARG A 241 -32.44 9.96 20.08
CA ARG A 241 -33.03 8.85 20.85
C ARG A 241 -31.97 7.76 21.06
N PRO A 242 -30.99 8.00 21.94
CA PRO A 242 -29.95 7.02 22.23
C PRO A 242 -30.55 5.83 23.00
N THR A 243 -29.96 4.66 22.83
CA THR A 243 -30.20 3.47 23.62
C THR A 243 -28.86 3.03 24.20
N PHE A 244 -28.82 2.83 25.52
CA PHE A 244 -27.59 2.54 26.23
C PHE A 244 -27.54 1.08 26.66
N PHE A 245 -26.39 0.46 26.46
CA PHE A 245 -26.12 -0.90 26.92
C PHE A 245 -24.86 -0.91 27.80
N PRO A 246 -24.86 -1.60 28.95
CA PRO A 246 -23.65 -1.89 29.70
C PRO A 246 -22.62 -2.60 28.80
N LEU A 247 -21.35 -2.25 28.98
CA LEU A 247 -20.25 -2.78 28.16
C LEU A 247 -20.16 -4.31 28.22
N GLU A 248 -20.39 -4.89 29.42
CA GLU A 248 -20.37 -6.32 29.70
C GLU A 248 -21.42 -7.13 28.93
N LEU A 249 -22.50 -6.47 28.49
CA LEU A 249 -23.57 -7.11 27.73
C LEU A 249 -23.39 -6.98 26.21
N CYS A 250 -22.25 -6.46 25.75
CA CYS A 250 -21.98 -6.18 24.35
C CYS A 250 -20.83 -7.04 23.81
N SER A 251 -21.07 -7.72 22.67
CA SER A 251 -20.05 -8.49 21.96
C SER A 251 -19.92 -8.03 20.50
N LEU A 252 -18.71 -7.83 20.00
CA LEU A 252 -18.42 -7.50 18.61
C LEU A 252 -18.79 -8.67 17.68
N VAL A 253 -19.51 -8.34 16.60
CA VAL A 253 -19.89 -9.30 15.55
C VAL A 253 -18.68 -9.69 14.71
N SER A 254 -18.65 -10.91 14.18
CA SER A 254 -17.58 -11.39 13.30
C SER A 254 -17.54 -10.66 11.94
N LEU A 255 -16.42 -10.84 11.23
CA LEU A 255 -16.17 -10.33 9.88
C LEU A 255 -16.34 -8.81 9.72
N GLN A 256 -16.02 -8.04 10.76
CA GLN A 256 -16.00 -6.59 10.68
C GLN A 256 -14.61 -6.08 10.33
N ARG A 257 -14.49 -5.34 9.22
CA ARG A 257 -13.18 -4.86 8.75
C ARG A 257 -12.53 -3.90 9.73
N TYR A 258 -11.25 -4.14 9.99
CA TYR A 258 -10.37 -3.17 10.63
C TYR A 258 -9.76 -2.27 9.54
N THR A 259 -10.16 -0.99 9.53
CA THR A 259 -9.77 -0.04 8.48
C THR A 259 -8.65 0.92 8.87
N LYS A 260 -8.22 0.88 10.14
CA LYS A 260 -7.13 1.73 10.63
C LYS A 260 -5.76 1.19 10.20
N ALA A 261 -4.76 2.07 10.16
CA ALA A 261 -3.39 1.68 9.86
C ALA A 261 -2.85 0.70 10.93
N LEU A 262 -2.27 -0.41 10.47
CA LEU A 262 -1.62 -1.38 11.35
C LEU A 262 -0.31 -0.83 11.91
N SER A 263 0.00 -1.19 13.16
CA SER A 263 1.31 -0.95 13.77
C SER A 263 2.41 -1.74 13.05
N THR A 264 3.66 -1.33 13.24
CA THR A 264 4.83 -2.02 12.65
C THR A 264 4.89 -3.49 13.05
N LEU A 265 4.53 -3.81 14.30
CA LEU A 265 4.50 -5.19 14.82
C LEU A 265 3.37 -5.99 14.16
N GLN A 266 2.16 -5.42 14.08
CA GLN A 266 1.02 -6.06 13.41
C GLN A 266 1.31 -6.32 11.93
N ARG A 267 1.93 -5.36 11.22
CA ARG A 267 2.35 -5.55 9.82
C ARG A 267 3.36 -6.68 9.68
N ALA A 268 4.34 -6.76 10.58
CA ALA A 268 5.34 -7.82 10.56
C ALA A 268 4.70 -9.21 10.80
N SER A 269 3.84 -9.31 11.82
CA SER A 269 3.08 -10.53 12.14
C SER A 269 2.17 -10.94 10.98
N LEU A 270 1.46 -9.98 10.36
CA LEU A 270 0.62 -10.24 9.20
C LEU A 270 1.42 -10.80 8.01
N VAL A 271 2.56 -10.17 7.69
CA VAL A 271 3.43 -10.62 6.61
C VAL A 271 3.95 -12.01 6.90
N GLU A 272 4.38 -12.30 8.14
CA GLU A 272 4.85 -13.62 8.53
C GLU A 272 3.76 -14.68 8.37
N LYS A 273 2.56 -14.43 8.90
CA LYS A 273 1.44 -15.37 8.89
C LYS A 273 0.74 -15.53 7.53
N SER A 274 0.93 -14.60 6.60
CA SER A 274 0.36 -14.67 5.25
C SER A 274 1.30 -15.28 4.20
N ARG A 275 2.53 -15.66 4.58
CA ARG A 275 3.50 -16.27 3.66
C ARG A 275 3.05 -17.68 3.30
N GLN A 276 2.97 -17.96 2.01
CA GLN A 276 2.68 -19.29 1.49
C GLN A 276 3.66 -19.63 0.37
N LYS A 277 4.30 -20.80 0.49
CA LYS A 277 5.15 -21.32 -0.58
C LYS A 277 4.30 -21.69 -1.80
N PRO A 278 4.89 -21.74 -3.01
CA PRO A 278 4.20 -22.08 -4.26
C PRO A 278 3.24 -23.27 -4.17
N GLN A 279 3.72 -24.45 -3.74
CA GLN A 279 2.89 -25.66 -3.63
C GLN A 279 1.75 -25.52 -2.62
N GLU A 280 2.00 -24.88 -1.47
CA GLU A 280 0.97 -24.63 -0.47
C GLU A 280 -0.11 -23.70 -1.01
N ARG A 281 0.28 -22.64 -1.72
CA ARG A 281 -0.65 -21.70 -2.36
C ARG A 281 -1.49 -22.40 -3.43
N MET A 282 -0.88 -23.25 -4.27
CA MET A 282 -1.62 -24.06 -5.26
C MET A 282 -2.65 -24.96 -4.61
N LYS A 283 -2.29 -25.63 -3.50
CA LYS A 283 -3.20 -26.50 -2.75
C LYS A 283 -4.39 -25.70 -2.20
N VAL A 284 -4.12 -24.57 -1.55
CA VAL A 284 -5.17 -23.69 -0.99
C VAL A 284 -6.11 -23.16 -2.07
N LEU A 285 -5.58 -22.78 -3.24
CA LEU A 285 -6.39 -22.32 -4.37
C LEU A 285 -7.25 -23.45 -4.97
N SER A 286 -6.69 -24.66 -5.08
CA SER A 286 -7.42 -25.84 -5.56
C SER A 286 -8.55 -26.24 -4.60
N GLU A 287 -8.30 -26.17 -3.30
CA GLU A 287 -9.31 -26.41 -2.26
C GLU A 287 -10.38 -25.32 -2.29
N ALA A 288 -10.01 -24.05 -2.44
CA ALA A 288 -10.96 -22.95 -2.57
C ALA A 288 -11.89 -23.13 -3.78
N LEU A 289 -11.35 -23.48 -4.95
CA LEU A 289 -12.15 -23.79 -6.14
C LEU A 289 -13.17 -24.91 -5.89
N LYS A 290 -12.73 -26.00 -5.27
CA LYS A 290 -13.60 -27.13 -4.91
C LYS A 290 -14.69 -26.72 -3.93
N CYS A 291 -14.34 -26.01 -2.85
CA CYS A 291 -15.28 -25.60 -1.81
C CYS A 291 -16.34 -24.60 -2.32
N ASN A 292 -16.00 -23.75 -3.28
CA ASN A 292 -16.96 -22.79 -3.85
C ASN A 292 -18.00 -23.45 -4.78
N HIS A 293 -17.73 -24.62 -5.34
CA HIS A 293 -18.68 -25.34 -6.21
C HIS A 293 -19.29 -24.47 -7.33
N TYR A 294 -18.48 -23.64 -8.01
CA TYR A 294 -18.98 -22.71 -9.04
C TYR A 294 -19.75 -23.41 -10.17
N ASP A 295 -19.44 -24.67 -10.48
CA ASP A 295 -20.15 -25.47 -11.48
C ASP A 295 -21.62 -25.78 -11.12
N SER A 296 -22.00 -25.57 -9.86
CA SER A 296 -23.37 -25.68 -9.37
C SER A 296 -24.15 -24.36 -9.43
N GLU A 297 -23.52 -23.22 -9.73
CA GLU A 297 -24.18 -21.91 -9.75
C GLU A 297 -25.09 -21.81 -11.00
N PRO A 298 -26.42 -21.71 -10.82
CA PRO A 298 -27.37 -21.75 -11.94
C PRO A 298 -27.16 -20.61 -12.94
N LEU A 299 -26.77 -19.42 -12.47
CA LEU A 299 -26.58 -18.26 -13.33
C LEU A 299 -25.38 -18.43 -14.27
N LEU A 300 -24.24 -18.97 -13.80
CA LEU A 300 -23.09 -19.25 -14.65
C LEU A 300 -23.44 -20.29 -15.73
N ARG A 301 -24.15 -21.35 -15.36
CA ARG A 301 -24.65 -22.36 -16.32
C ARG A 301 -25.60 -21.76 -17.36
N SER A 302 -26.52 -20.89 -16.94
CA SER A 302 -27.44 -20.21 -17.85
C SER A 302 -26.72 -19.29 -18.85
N CYS A 303 -25.55 -18.78 -18.48
CA CYS A 303 -24.66 -18.04 -19.36
C CYS A 303 -23.77 -18.94 -20.25
N GLY A 304 -23.88 -20.27 -20.15
CA GLY A 304 -23.05 -21.22 -20.90
C GLY A 304 -21.60 -21.32 -20.40
N ILE A 305 -21.33 -20.88 -19.16
CA ILE A 305 -19.99 -20.91 -18.56
C ILE A 305 -19.81 -22.20 -17.76
N SER A 306 -18.68 -22.87 -17.99
CA SER A 306 -18.16 -23.96 -17.17
C SER A 306 -16.74 -23.63 -16.73
N ILE A 307 -16.35 -24.02 -15.51
CA ILE A 307 -15.06 -23.65 -14.94
C ILE A 307 -14.20 -24.91 -14.82
N SER A 308 -13.01 -24.87 -15.42
CA SER A 308 -12.04 -25.95 -15.24
C SER A 308 -11.49 -25.95 -13.81
N THR A 309 -11.32 -27.15 -13.24
CA THR A 309 -10.71 -27.33 -11.92
C THR A 309 -9.18 -27.38 -11.95
N SER A 310 -8.56 -27.36 -13.13
CA SER A 310 -7.11 -27.39 -13.30
C SER A 310 -6.55 -26.01 -13.58
N PHE A 311 -5.34 -25.73 -13.08
CA PHE A 311 -4.59 -24.53 -13.48
C PHE A 311 -4.28 -24.53 -14.99
N THR A 312 -4.37 -23.36 -15.61
CA THR A 312 -3.96 -23.15 -17.00
C THR A 312 -2.46 -23.40 -17.16
N GLN A 313 -2.09 -24.25 -18.14
CA GLN A 313 -0.69 -24.52 -18.48
C GLN A 313 -0.18 -23.49 -19.49
N VAL A 314 0.90 -22.80 -19.12
CA VAL A 314 1.53 -21.75 -19.92
C VAL A 314 3.00 -22.03 -20.13
N ASP A 315 3.50 -21.61 -21.29
CA ASP A 315 4.89 -21.81 -21.67
C ASP A 315 5.67 -20.55 -21.30
N GLY A 316 6.64 -20.68 -20.39
CA GLY A 316 7.49 -19.58 -19.96
C GLY A 316 8.90 -19.70 -20.55
N ARG A 317 9.48 -18.58 -20.94
CA ARG A 317 10.90 -18.49 -21.34
C ARG A 317 11.70 -17.93 -20.17
N VAL A 318 12.94 -18.39 -19.96
CA VAL A 318 13.81 -17.84 -18.91
C VAL A 318 14.92 -17.05 -19.57
N LEU A 319 14.86 -15.72 -19.46
CA LEU A 319 15.89 -14.84 -19.95
C LEU A 319 17.20 -15.04 -19.16
N PRO A 320 18.37 -15.03 -19.83
CA PRO A 320 19.65 -15.12 -19.15
C PRO A 320 19.87 -13.91 -18.24
N ALA A 321 20.47 -14.12 -17.07
CA ALA A 321 20.82 -13.01 -16.20
C ALA A 321 21.89 -12.13 -16.88
N PRO A 322 21.72 -10.80 -16.90
CA PRO A 322 22.69 -9.91 -17.51
C PRO A 322 24.02 -9.98 -16.75
N ARG A 323 25.14 -9.92 -17.50
CA ARG A 323 26.49 -9.86 -16.94
C ARG A 323 26.73 -8.49 -16.32
N LEU A 324 27.35 -8.46 -15.15
CA LEU A 324 27.72 -7.22 -14.45
C LEU A 324 29.23 -7.01 -14.52
N LYS A 325 29.66 -5.75 -14.60
CA LYS A 325 31.02 -5.30 -14.36
C LYS A 325 31.17 -4.83 -12.91
N VAL A 326 32.30 -5.18 -12.29
CA VAL A 326 32.73 -4.70 -10.98
C VAL A 326 34.05 -3.93 -11.09
N GLY A 327 34.53 -3.31 -10.00
CA GLY A 327 35.64 -2.34 -9.99
C GLY A 327 36.96 -2.77 -10.60
N ASN A 328 37.25 -4.07 -10.66
CA ASN A 328 38.47 -4.60 -11.26
C ASN A 328 38.35 -4.84 -12.79
N GLY A 329 37.23 -4.43 -13.42
CA GLY A 329 36.91 -4.77 -14.81
C GLY A 329 36.43 -6.21 -15.03
N GLU A 330 36.42 -7.02 -13.96
CA GLU A 330 35.95 -8.39 -13.94
C GLU A 330 34.46 -8.52 -14.27
N ASP A 331 34.12 -9.59 -14.98
CA ASP A 331 32.72 -10.01 -15.18
C ASP A 331 32.20 -10.74 -13.94
N PHE A 332 31.01 -10.35 -13.49
CA PHE A 332 30.21 -11.07 -12.51
C PHE A 332 28.99 -11.66 -13.21
N PHE A 333 28.73 -12.94 -12.98
CA PHE A 333 27.57 -13.67 -13.47
C PHE A 333 26.57 -13.86 -12.33
N PRO A 334 25.48 -13.07 -12.26
CA PRO A 334 24.49 -13.20 -11.21
C PRO A 334 23.87 -14.59 -11.21
N ARG A 335 23.70 -15.17 -10.02
CA ARG A 335 22.99 -16.44 -9.84
C ARG A 335 21.70 -16.19 -9.10
N ASN A 336 20.59 -16.72 -9.61
CA ASN A 336 19.25 -16.49 -9.06
C ASN A 336 18.95 -15.01 -8.78
N GLY A 337 19.34 -14.12 -9.71
CA GLY A 337 19.14 -12.67 -9.58
C GLY A 337 19.90 -12.04 -8.41
N ARG A 338 21.02 -12.63 -7.96
CA ARG A 338 21.82 -12.13 -6.84
C ARG A 338 23.30 -12.07 -7.18
N TRP A 339 23.97 -11.10 -6.57
CA TRP A 339 25.42 -10.95 -6.56
C TRP A 339 25.89 -10.44 -5.19
N ASN A 340 27.19 -10.32 -5.01
CA ASN A 340 27.79 -9.68 -3.84
C ASN A 340 29.13 -9.05 -4.22
N PHE A 341 29.66 -8.21 -3.33
CA PHE A 341 30.97 -7.58 -3.49
C PHE A 341 32.01 -8.22 -2.55
N ASN A 342 31.90 -9.53 -2.27
CA ASN A 342 32.92 -10.21 -1.48
C ASN A 342 34.22 -10.25 -2.29
N ASN A 343 35.30 -9.74 -1.70
CA ASN A 343 36.61 -9.59 -2.34
C ASN A 343 36.58 -8.79 -3.66
N LYS A 344 35.61 -7.89 -3.83
CA LYS A 344 35.41 -7.09 -5.05
C LYS A 344 35.20 -5.62 -4.69
N LYS A 345 35.67 -4.74 -5.57
CA LYS A 345 35.49 -3.28 -5.48
C LYS A 345 34.31 -2.80 -6.33
N LEU A 346 33.84 -1.60 -6.06
CA LEU A 346 32.80 -0.91 -6.83
C LEU A 346 33.35 -0.38 -8.15
N VAL A 347 32.49 -0.24 -9.17
CA VAL A 347 32.88 0.20 -10.53
C VAL A 347 33.43 1.63 -10.55
N GLN A 348 32.76 2.55 -9.87
CA GLN A 348 33.20 3.93 -9.68
C GLN A 348 33.04 4.26 -8.19
N PRO A 349 34.05 3.97 -7.36
CA PRO A 349 34.00 4.34 -5.96
C PRO A 349 34.27 5.85 -5.78
N THR A 350 33.57 6.46 -4.82
CA THR A 350 33.77 7.86 -4.46
C THR A 350 34.87 8.02 -3.40
N LYS A 351 35.36 9.25 -3.25
CA LYS A 351 36.20 9.65 -2.11
C LYS A 351 35.39 10.49 -1.13
N ILE A 352 35.56 10.25 0.16
CA ILE A 352 34.86 10.96 1.24
C ILE A 352 35.91 11.55 2.17
N GLU A 353 36.22 12.83 1.96
CA GLU A 353 37.33 13.52 2.63
C GLU A 353 36.81 14.45 3.72
N ARG A 354 35.72 15.18 3.44
CA ARG A 354 35.11 16.15 4.38
C ARG A 354 33.75 15.67 4.83
N TRP A 355 33.70 14.96 5.96
CA TRP A 355 32.45 14.45 6.51
C TRP A 355 32.43 14.45 8.03
N ALA A 356 31.24 14.32 8.60
CA ALA A 356 31.06 14.21 10.05
C ALA A 356 29.96 13.20 10.40
N VAL A 357 29.95 12.78 11.67
CA VAL A 357 28.93 11.91 12.24
C VAL A 357 28.04 12.71 13.18
N VAL A 358 26.74 12.48 13.11
CA VAL A 358 25.73 13.17 13.91
C VAL A 358 24.92 12.13 14.66
N ASN A 359 24.93 12.19 15.99
CA ASN A 359 24.27 11.21 16.84
C ASN A 359 23.12 11.81 17.64
N PHE A 360 21.88 11.49 17.27
CA PHE A 360 20.66 11.85 18.01
C PHE A 360 20.38 10.89 19.16
N SER A 361 21.41 10.63 19.97
CA SER A 361 21.34 9.74 21.14
C SER A 361 21.04 8.26 20.81
N ALA A 362 21.50 7.78 19.65
CA ALA A 362 21.51 6.35 19.35
C ALA A 362 22.44 5.60 20.32
N ARG A 363 21.98 4.46 20.82
CA ARG A 363 22.76 3.60 21.72
C ARG A 363 23.73 2.75 20.90
N CYS A 364 24.88 3.30 20.54
CA CYS A 364 25.92 2.58 19.81
C CYS A 364 27.33 3.09 20.13
N ASP A 365 28.31 2.19 19.98
CA ASP A 365 29.72 2.57 19.93
C ASP A 365 30.01 3.25 18.58
N THR A 366 30.06 4.59 18.60
CA THR A 366 30.28 5.38 17.40
C THR A 366 31.72 5.23 16.87
N GLN A 367 32.70 5.04 17.76
CA GLN A 367 34.10 4.89 17.36
C GLN A 367 34.31 3.56 16.63
N SER A 368 33.80 2.45 17.17
CA SER A 368 33.86 1.15 16.47
C SER A 368 33.13 1.22 15.13
N LEU A 369 31.91 1.78 15.12
CA LEU A 369 31.11 1.90 13.90
C LEU A 369 31.83 2.69 12.80
N VAL A 370 32.48 3.81 13.13
CA VAL A 370 33.25 4.60 12.15
C VAL A 370 34.45 3.81 11.64
N ARG A 371 35.21 3.16 12.53
CA ARG A 371 36.35 2.32 12.12
C ARG A 371 35.91 1.19 11.18
N ASP A 372 34.83 0.51 11.52
CA ASP A 372 34.29 -0.59 10.72
C ASP A 372 33.75 -0.08 9.37
N LEU A 373 33.12 1.09 9.34
CA LEU A 373 32.64 1.72 8.11
C LEU A 373 33.80 2.09 7.18
N ILE A 374 34.87 2.71 7.69
CA ILE A 374 36.07 3.08 6.93
C ILE A 374 36.73 1.81 6.37
N LYS A 375 37.01 0.83 7.24
CA LYS A 375 37.61 -0.45 6.84
C LYS A 375 36.77 -1.16 5.77
N CYS A 376 35.45 -1.20 5.95
CA CYS A 376 34.56 -1.79 4.97
C CYS A 376 34.55 -0.98 3.65
N GLY A 377 34.61 0.35 3.74
CA GLY A 377 34.75 1.26 2.61
C GLY A 377 35.98 0.96 1.76
N ASP A 378 37.16 0.87 2.39
CA ASP A 378 38.43 0.56 1.74
C ASP A 378 38.39 -0.79 0.99
N LEU A 379 37.79 -1.80 1.62
CA LEU A 379 37.59 -3.12 0.99
C LEU A 379 36.68 -3.06 -0.24
N LYS A 380 35.79 -2.06 -0.34
CA LYS A 380 34.94 -1.81 -1.52
C LYS A 380 35.55 -0.77 -2.47
N GLY A 381 36.71 -0.21 -2.14
CA GLY A 381 37.40 0.80 -2.92
C GLY A 381 36.95 2.24 -2.66
N ILE A 382 36.03 2.47 -1.72
CA ILE A 382 35.63 3.82 -1.30
C ILE A 382 36.67 4.31 -0.30
N GLN A 383 37.44 5.32 -0.68
CA GLN A 383 38.38 5.95 0.23
C GLN A 383 37.60 6.88 1.18
N ILE A 384 37.62 6.57 2.48
CA ILE A 384 36.94 7.33 3.52
C ILE A 384 37.98 7.80 4.54
N ASP A 385 38.22 9.11 4.58
CA ASP A 385 39.11 9.69 5.58
C ASP A 385 38.45 9.68 6.97
N ALA A 386 39.21 9.97 8.02
CA ALA A 386 38.63 10.12 9.36
C ALA A 386 37.58 11.25 9.35
N PRO A 387 36.43 11.10 10.04
CA PRO A 387 35.45 12.17 10.13
C PRO A 387 36.06 13.38 10.87
N PHE A 388 35.63 14.58 10.51
CA PHE A 388 36.07 15.81 11.18
C PHE A 388 35.75 15.77 12.68
N ASP A 389 34.51 15.42 13.02
CA ASP A 389 34.07 15.25 14.42
C ASP A 389 32.81 14.37 14.49
N VAL A 390 32.46 13.98 15.71
CA VAL A 390 31.22 13.30 16.07
C VAL A 390 30.36 14.23 16.93
N PHE A 391 29.31 14.79 16.33
CA PHE A 391 28.36 15.68 16.99
C PHE A 391 27.35 14.87 17.80
N GLN A 392 27.36 15.04 19.12
CA GLN A 392 26.45 14.37 20.03
C GLN A 392 25.31 15.31 20.42
N GLU A 393 24.08 14.79 20.38
CA GLU A 393 22.93 15.57 20.81
C GLU A 393 23.03 15.93 22.30
N ASN A 394 22.88 17.22 22.59
CA ASN A 394 22.80 17.70 23.96
C ASN A 394 21.60 17.05 24.70
N PRO A 395 21.82 16.38 25.84
CA PRO A 395 20.75 15.73 26.61
C PRO A 395 19.54 16.61 26.93
N GLN A 396 19.74 17.92 27.09
CA GLN A 396 18.67 18.89 27.36
C GLN A 396 17.67 19.02 26.20
N ASN A 397 18.12 18.79 24.97
CA ASN A 397 17.30 18.93 23.77
C ASN A 397 16.46 17.68 23.47
N ARG A 398 16.73 16.53 24.11
CA ARG A 398 16.05 15.25 23.81
C ARG A 398 14.53 15.29 23.97
N ARG A 399 14.02 16.17 24.83
CA ARG A 399 12.58 16.36 25.09
C ARG A 399 11.94 17.42 24.18
N ALA A 400 12.74 18.14 23.39
CA ALA A 400 12.23 19.15 22.48
C ALA A 400 11.55 18.49 21.25
N PRO A 401 10.69 19.23 20.53
CA PRO A 401 10.11 18.75 19.27
C PRO A 401 11.20 18.36 18.25
N PRO A 402 10.93 17.40 17.34
CA PRO A 402 11.90 16.91 16.36
C PRO A 402 12.58 17.99 15.52
N MET A 403 11.83 19.02 15.09
CA MET A 403 12.36 20.16 14.33
C MET A 403 13.43 20.92 15.11
N ALA A 404 13.10 21.35 16.34
CA ALA A 404 14.01 22.08 17.22
C ALA A 404 15.27 21.28 17.56
N ARG A 405 15.15 19.94 17.67
CA ARG A 405 16.30 19.04 17.87
C ARG A 405 17.25 19.07 16.67
N VAL A 406 16.71 19.03 15.45
CA VAL A 406 17.50 19.09 14.21
C VAL A 406 18.13 20.47 14.02
N GLU A 407 17.40 21.55 14.31
CA GLU A 407 17.91 22.92 14.21
C GLU A 407 19.11 23.15 15.13
N LYS A 408 18.98 22.85 16.43
CA LYS A 408 20.08 23.00 17.38
C LYS A 408 21.29 22.13 17.05
N MET A 409 21.05 20.95 16.47
CA MET A 409 22.14 20.10 15.97
C MET A 409 22.87 20.77 14.81
N PHE A 410 22.14 21.38 13.87
CA PHE A 410 22.74 22.11 12.76
C PHE A 410 23.51 23.35 13.24
N GLU A 411 23.00 24.08 14.23
CA GLU A 411 23.72 25.21 14.86
C GLU A 411 25.08 24.75 15.42
N ASP A 412 25.11 23.62 16.14
CA ASP A 412 26.36 23.05 16.66
C ASP A 412 27.32 22.64 15.53
N ILE A 413 26.81 21.96 14.50
CA ILE A 413 27.58 21.59 13.30
C ILE A 413 28.20 22.80 12.63
N GLN A 414 27.41 23.85 12.40
CA GLN A 414 27.87 25.08 11.74
C GLN A 414 28.89 25.85 12.58
N SER A 415 28.77 25.81 13.91
CA SER A 415 29.70 26.51 14.79
C SER A 415 31.11 25.91 14.83
N LYS A 416 31.25 24.61 14.50
CA LYS A 416 32.52 23.88 14.60
C LYS A 416 33.13 23.50 13.26
N LEU A 417 32.32 23.27 12.23
CA LEU A 417 32.84 22.89 10.92
C LEU A 417 33.51 24.09 10.23
N PRO A 418 34.71 23.92 9.64
CA PRO A 418 35.42 24.99 8.92
C PRO A 418 34.77 25.36 7.57
N GLY A 419 33.72 24.65 7.18
CA GLY A 419 33.00 24.84 5.92
C GLY A 419 31.96 23.73 5.71
N ALA A 420 31.23 23.80 4.59
CA ALA A 420 30.20 22.82 4.28
C ALA A 420 30.81 21.41 4.08
N PRO A 421 30.32 20.37 4.80
CA PRO A 421 30.78 19.01 4.60
C PRO A 421 30.24 18.44 3.30
N GLN A 422 30.98 17.50 2.71
CA GLN A 422 30.53 16.71 1.55
C GLN A 422 29.43 15.71 1.97
N PHE A 423 29.53 15.18 3.18
CA PHE A 423 28.66 14.10 3.66
C PHE A 423 28.40 14.17 5.18
N LEU A 424 27.17 13.82 5.58
CA LEU A 424 26.80 13.65 6.99
C LEU A 424 26.17 12.26 7.24
N LEU A 425 26.80 11.49 8.13
CA LEU A 425 26.25 10.23 8.64
C LEU A 425 25.40 10.50 9.89
N CYS A 426 24.10 10.27 9.81
CA CYS A 426 23.14 10.54 10.88
C CYS A 426 22.72 9.24 11.59
N LEU A 427 22.95 9.17 12.90
CA LEU A 427 22.56 8.05 13.76
C LEU A 427 21.24 8.41 14.44
N LEU A 428 20.20 7.64 14.12
CA LEU A 428 18.86 7.82 14.66
C LEU A 428 18.64 6.90 15.87
N PRO A 429 17.93 7.36 16.92
CA PRO A 429 17.68 6.57 18.12
C PRO A 429 16.72 5.39 17.86
N GLU A 430 15.89 5.49 16.82
CA GLU A 430 14.84 4.51 16.51
C GLU A 430 14.94 3.97 15.08
N ARG A 431 14.73 2.66 14.93
CA ARG A 431 14.92 1.95 13.64
C ARG A 431 13.87 2.26 12.59
N LYS A 432 12.62 2.48 13.02
CA LYS A 432 11.47 2.58 12.12
C LYS A 432 10.59 3.74 12.59
N ASN A 433 10.41 4.73 11.73
CA ASN A 433 9.57 5.91 11.96
C ASN A 433 10.14 6.92 12.97
N SER A 434 11.47 7.10 13.00
CA SER A 434 12.04 8.22 13.75
C SER A 434 11.51 9.55 13.21
N ASP A 435 10.82 10.32 14.04
CA ASP A 435 10.24 11.62 13.68
C ASP A 435 11.31 12.66 13.30
N LEU A 436 12.58 12.41 13.64
CA LEU A 436 13.72 13.21 13.21
C LEU A 436 14.07 13.05 11.72
N TYR A 437 13.67 11.96 11.07
CA TYR A 437 14.13 11.64 9.70
C TYR A 437 13.68 12.69 8.68
N GLY A 438 12.40 13.09 8.72
CA GLY A 438 11.85 14.10 7.80
C GLY A 438 12.54 15.46 7.95
N PRO A 439 12.53 16.07 9.16
CA PRO A 439 13.24 17.31 9.46
C PRO A 439 14.72 17.27 9.07
N TRP A 440 15.43 16.19 9.41
CA TRP A 440 16.83 16.01 9.07
C TRP A 440 17.07 16.03 7.56
N LYS A 441 16.23 15.31 6.79
CA LYS A 441 16.35 15.26 5.33
C LYS A 441 15.99 16.58 4.67
N ARG A 442 14.97 17.30 5.15
CA ARG A 442 14.60 18.63 4.67
C ARG A 442 15.77 19.61 4.84
N LYS A 443 16.32 19.69 6.05
CA LYS A 443 17.45 20.57 6.39
C LYS A 443 18.66 20.31 5.48
N ASN A 444 19.05 19.04 5.33
CA ASN A 444 20.19 18.67 4.49
C ASN A 444 19.94 18.90 2.99
N LEU A 445 18.79 18.47 2.46
CA LEU A 445 18.58 18.38 1.01
C LEU A 445 17.97 19.63 0.37
N ALA A 446 17.09 20.33 1.08
CA ALA A 446 16.42 21.52 0.57
C ALA A 446 17.12 22.81 1.00
N GLU A 447 17.67 22.88 2.23
CA GLU A 447 18.25 24.13 2.76
C GLU A 447 19.76 24.21 2.54
N TYR A 448 20.53 23.18 2.89
CA TYR A 448 22.00 23.25 2.84
C TYR A 448 22.65 22.58 1.63
N GLY A 449 21.97 21.66 0.95
CA GLY A 449 22.55 20.90 -0.16
C GLY A 449 23.67 19.95 0.27
N ILE A 450 23.50 19.23 1.38
CA ILE A 450 24.46 18.26 1.91
C ILE A 450 23.95 16.84 1.69
N VAL A 451 24.82 15.95 1.20
CA VAL A 451 24.49 14.53 1.07
C VAL A 451 24.44 13.88 2.45
N THR A 452 23.38 13.12 2.74
CA THR A 452 23.22 12.47 4.05
C THR A 452 22.71 11.03 3.99
N GLN A 453 23.26 10.20 4.89
CA GLN A 453 22.81 8.83 5.14
C GLN A 453 22.39 8.68 6.60
N CYS A 454 21.16 8.20 6.83
CA CYS A 454 20.68 7.87 8.17
C CYS A 454 20.84 6.37 8.44
N ILE A 455 21.26 6.00 9.64
CA ILE A 455 21.28 4.62 10.12
C ILE A 455 20.74 4.54 11.56
N ALA A 456 20.24 3.37 11.92
CA ALA A 456 19.80 3.05 13.28
C ALA A 456 20.46 1.73 13.70
N PRO A 457 21.75 1.79 14.13
CA PRO A 457 22.57 0.61 14.34
C PRO A 457 22.08 -0.20 15.55
N THR A 458 21.89 -1.50 15.36
CA THR A 458 21.54 -2.47 16.45
C THR A 458 22.41 -3.72 16.35
N ARG A 459 22.44 -4.34 15.15
CA ARG A 459 23.41 -5.37 14.78
C ARG A 459 24.10 -4.92 13.50
N VAL A 460 25.31 -4.40 13.64
CA VAL A 460 26.16 -3.96 12.53
C VAL A 460 27.07 -5.12 12.18
N ASN A 461 27.07 -5.52 10.91
CA ASN A 461 27.99 -6.50 10.34
C ASN A 461 28.44 -6.05 8.95
N ASP A 462 29.42 -6.73 8.37
CA ASP A 462 30.01 -6.37 7.07
C ASP A 462 28.97 -6.28 5.95
N GLN A 463 27.96 -7.16 5.96
CA GLN A 463 26.89 -7.13 4.97
C GLN A 463 25.98 -5.91 5.13
N TYR A 464 25.68 -5.51 6.37
CA TYR A 464 24.94 -4.29 6.68
C TYR A 464 25.72 -3.06 6.24
N LEU A 465 27.00 -2.96 6.61
CA LEU A 465 27.87 -1.85 6.24
C LEU A 465 28.06 -1.76 4.73
N THR A 466 28.27 -2.89 4.05
CA THR A 466 28.31 -2.93 2.58
C THR A 466 27.03 -2.34 1.98
N ASN A 467 25.85 -2.74 2.45
CA ASN A 467 24.58 -2.20 1.95
C ASN A 467 24.38 -0.71 2.25
N VAL A 468 24.99 -0.20 3.34
CA VAL A 468 25.02 1.24 3.65
C VAL A 468 25.97 1.96 2.69
N LEU A 469 27.16 1.43 2.46
CA LEU A 469 28.16 1.98 1.55
C LEU A 469 27.69 2.03 0.10
N LEU A 470 26.92 1.03 -0.36
CA LEU A 470 26.28 1.08 -1.68
C LEU A 470 25.39 2.32 -1.85
N LYS A 471 24.64 2.68 -0.80
CA LYS A 471 23.80 3.89 -0.82
C LYS A 471 24.63 5.16 -0.78
N ILE A 472 25.66 5.20 0.08
CA ILE A 472 26.55 6.34 0.20
C ILE A 472 27.23 6.62 -1.13
N ASN A 473 27.85 5.60 -1.74
CA ASN A 473 28.54 5.74 -3.02
C ASN A 473 27.60 6.29 -4.13
N ALA A 474 26.40 5.73 -4.25
CA ALA A 474 25.41 6.20 -5.24
C ALA A 474 24.97 7.65 -5.01
N LYS A 475 24.76 8.05 -3.75
CA LYS A 475 24.41 9.45 -3.39
C LYS A 475 25.55 10.43 -3.66
N MET A 476 26.79 9.99 -3.48
CA MET A 476 27.99 10.78 -3.72
C MET A 476 28.39 10.82 -5.21
N GLY A 477 27.57 10.25 -6.11
CA GLY A 477 27.76 10.28 -7.56
C GLY A 477 28.55 9.09 -8.15
N GLY A 478 28.96 8.15 -7.29
CA GLY A 478 29.62 6.91 -7.67
C GLY A 478 28.67 5.89 -8.30
N LEU A 479 29.27 4.78 -8.74
CA LEU A 479 28.57 3.66 -9.36
C LEU A 479 29.03 2.34 -8.75
N ASN A 480 28.08 1.53 -8.29
CA ASN A 480 28.40 0.29 -7.57
C ASN A 480 28.68 -0.86 -8.53
N SER A 481 27.77 -1.07 -9.47
CA SER A 481 27.86 -2.06 -10.54
C SER A 481 27.29 -1.48 -11.82
N LEU A 482 27.76 -2.02 -12.94
CA LEU A 482 27.40 -1.61 -14.30
C LEU A 482 27.05 -2.87 -15.10
N LEU A 483 26.14 -2.82 -16.07
CA LEU A 483 25.95 -3.97 -16.97
C LEU A 483 27.14 -4.07 -17.94
N ALA A 484 27.57 -5.28 -18.29
CA ALA A 484 28.61 -5.47 -19.30
C ALA A 484 28.20 -4.84 -20.65
N VAL A 485 26.91 -4.96 -21.01
CA VAL A 485 26.34 -4.38 -22.23
C VAL A 485 26.26 -2.85 -22.19
N GLU A 486 26.17 -2.26 -20.99
CA GLU A 486 26.20 -0.81 -20.76
C GLU A 486 27.64 -0.28 -20.82
N HIS A 487 28.63 -1.10 -20.44
CA HIS A 487 30.05 -0.76 -20.56
C HIS A 487 30.55 -0.71 -22.01
N THR A 488 29.99 -1.56 -22.89
CA THR A 488 30.35 -1.66 -24.32
C THR A 488 29.32 -1.00 -25.26
N PRO A 489 28.61 0.04 -24.81
CA PRO A 489 27.40 0.63 -25.40
C PRO A 489 26.61 -0.25 -26.40
N SER A 490 26.16 -1.42 -25.95
CA SER A 490 25.61 -2.48 -26.82
C SER A 490 24.15 -2.82 -26.54
N ILE A 491 23.43 -1.98 -25.78
CA ILE A 491 22.00 -2.19 -25.52
C ILE A 491 21.23 -1.90 -26.82
N PRO A 492 20.43 -2.86 -27.34
CA PRO A 492 19.66 -2.68 -28.56
C PRO A 492 18.81 -1.42 -28.52
N LEU A 493 18.87 -0.62 -29.59
CA LEU A 493 18.18 0.66 -29.81
C LEU A 493 18.57 1.80 -28.83
N VAL A 494 18.67 1.52 -27.53
CA VAL A 494 18.98 2.47 -26.46
C VAL A 494 20.39 3.05 -26.55
N SER A 495 21.40 2.23 -26.89
CA SER A 495 22.78 2.71 -27.01
C SER A 495 23.10 3.33 -28.37
N LYS A 496 22.20 3.21 -29.36
CA LYS A 496 22.43 3.65 -30.74
C LYS A 496 22.03 5.11 -30.99
N ALA A 497 21.04 5.61 -30.25
CA ALA A 497 20.60 7.00 -30.31
C ALA A 497 20.45 7.57 -28.88
N PRO A 498 20.71 8.88 -28.66
CA PRO A 498 20.41 9.58 -27.41
C PRO A 498 19.04 9.22 -26.85
N THR A 499 19.04 8.42 -25.79
CA THR A 499 17.82 7.86 -25.20
C THR A 499 17.74 8.22 -23.72
N ILE A 500 16.62 8.80 -23.31
CA ILE A 500 16.30 9.05 -21.90
C ILE A 500 15.28 8.02 -21.43
N ILE A 501 15.53 7.40 -20.27
CA ILE A 501 14.63 6.42 -19.65
C ILE A 501 14.01 7.07 -18.42
N LEU A 502 12.67 7.13 -18.40
CA LEU A 502 11.87 7.74 -17.35
C LEU A 502 11.19 6.68 -16.49
N GLY A 503 11.10 6.94 -15.19
CA GLY A 503 10.27 6.19 -14.25
C GLY A 503 9.30 7.13 -13.54
N MET A 504 8.01 6.78 -13.53
CA MET A 504 6.93 7.63 -13.01
C MET A 504 6.09 6.86 -11.99
N ASP A 505 5.93 7.42 -10.79
CA ASP A 505 5.10 6.86 -9.69
C ASP A 505 4.35 7.99 -8.98
N VAL A 506 3.15 7.67 -8.46
CA VAL A 506 2.37 8.55 -7.60
C VAL A 506 2.09 7.85 -6.28
N SER A 507 2.49 8.50 -5.19
CA SER A 507 2.27 8.01 -3.83
C SER A 507 1.12 8.76 -3.16
N HIS A 508 0.15 8.02 -2.62
CA HIS A 508 -0.98 8.58 -1.85
C HIS A 508 -0.80 8.44 -0.34
N GLY A 509 -1.56 9.23 0.42
CA GLY A 509 -1.69 9.10 1.88
C GLY A 509 -2.16 7.70 2.34
N SER A 510 -1.84 7.35 3.59
CA SER A 510 -2.23 6.03 4.13
C SER A 510 -3.75 5.89 4.22
N PRO A 511 -4.31 4.65 4.20
CA PRO A 511 -5.75 4.45 4.35
C PRO A 511 -6.31 5.17 5.59
N GLY A 512 -7.33 5.99 5.39
CA GLY A 512 -7.93 6.83 6.44
C GLY A 512 -7.41 8.27 6.49
N GLN A 513 -6.38 8.62 5.72
CA GLN A 513 -5.91 10.00 5.51
C GLN A 513 -6.39 10.49 4.15
N SER A 514 -7.64 10.96 4.07
CA SER A 514 -8.24 11.39 2.79
C SER A 514 -7.69 12.71 2.26
N ASP A 515 -7.13 13.52 3.14
CA ASP A 515 -6.86 14.94 2.88
C ASP A 515 -5.37 15.18 2.60
N VAL A 516 -4.53 14.17 2.78
CA VAL A 516 -3.10 14.23 2.49
C VAL A 516 -2.86 14.30 0.98
N PRO A 517 -2.09 15.28 0.48
CA PRO A 517 -1.74 15.40 -0.93
C PRO A 517 -1.09 14.13 -1.50
N SER A 518 -1.29 13.90 -2.80
CA SER A 518 -0.52 12.88 -3.50
C SER A 518 0.83 13.45 -3.92
N ILE A 519 1.83 12.59 -4.05
CA ILE A 519 3.19 12.98 -4.41
C ILE A 519 3.57 12.26 -5.69
N ALA A 520 3.72 13.03 -6.77
CA ALA A 520 4.22 12.54 -8.03
C ALA A 520 5.73 12.65 -8.08
N ALA A 521 6.39 11.59 -8.52
CA ALA A 521 7.83 11.57 -8.75
C ALA A 521 8.12 11.04 -10.15
N VAL A 522 8.99 11.76 -10.86
CA VAL A 522 9.55 11.31 -12.14
C VAL A 522 11.06 11.26 -12.00
N VAL A 523 11.65 10.15 -12.41
CA VAL A 523 13.09 9.97 -12.49
C VAL A 523 13.53 9.86 -13.93
N SER A 524 14.72 10.36 -14.24
CA SER A 524 15.34 10.23 -15.57
C SER A 524 16.74 9.65 -15.49
N SER A 525 17.09 8.80 -16.47
CA SER A 525 18.46 8.35 -16.65
C SER A 525 19.37 9.53 -17.04
N ARG A 526 20.65 9.45 -16.66
CA ARG A 526 21.66 10.48 -16.91
C ARG A 526 22.90 9.87 -17.57
N GLN A 527 23.73 10.72 -18.17
CA GLN A 527 25.03 10.32 -18.72
C GLN A 527 24.90 9.24 -19.81
N TRP A 528 24.00 9.45 -20.79
CA TRP A 528 23.83 8.53 -21.92
C TRP A 528 25.20 8.23 -22.57
N PRO A 529 25.51 6.94 -22.89
CA PRO A 529 24.60 5.80 -22.99
C PRO A 529 24.38 4.98 -21.71
N LEU A 530 24.73 5.50 -20.53
CA LEU A 530 24.48 4.83 -19.26
C LEU A 530 22.98 4.78 -18.92
N ILE A 531 22.57 3.67 -18.30
CA ILE A 531 21.21 3.43 -17.76
C ILE A 531 21.24 3.19 -16.25
N SER A 532 22.41 3.26 -15.60
CA SER A 532 22.56 2.97 -14.17
C SER A 532 22.54 4.19 -13.24
N LYS A 533 22.54 5.42 -13.78
CA LYS A 533 22.50 6.68 -13.01
C LYS A 533 21.22 7.46 -13.28
N TYR A 534 20.63 8.01 -12.23
CA TYR A 534 19.33 8.68 -12.30
C TYR A 534 19.29 10.00 -11.53
N ARG A 535 18.46 10.93 -11.99
CA ARG A 535 17.96 12.11 -11.26
C ARG A 535 16.48 11.91 -10.93
N ALA A 536 15.97 12.56 -9.89
CA ALA A 536 14.55 12.60 -9.59
C ALA A 536 14.06 14.05 -9.49
N SER A 537 12.83 14.30 -9.96
CA SER A 537 12.06 15.51 -9.66
C SER A 537 10.70 15.09 -9.10
N VAL A 538 10.23 15.83 -8.10
CA VAL A 538 9.05 15.48 -7.30
C VAL A 538 8.15 16.70 -7.15
N ARG A 539 6.83 16.49 -7.24
CA ARG A 539 5.79 17.50 -7.05
C ARG A 539 4.66 16.96 -6.19
N THR A 540 3.95 17.87 -5.53
CA THR A 540 2.68 17.58 -4.88
C THR A 540 1.53 17.84 -5.84
N GLN A 541 0.50 17.03 -5.72
CA GLN A 541 -0.74 17.19 -6.45
C GLN A 541 -1.92 16.87 -5.54
N SER A 542 -3.13 17.13 -6.04
CA SER A 542 -4.35 16.95 -5.27
C SER A 542 -4.50 15.53 -4.68
N PRO A 543 -5.12 15.38 -3.49
CA PRO A 543 -5.30 14.06 -2.86
C PRO A 543 -5.98 13.05 -3.80
N LYS A 544 -5.41 11.84 -3.88
CA LYS A 544 -5.92 10.70 -4.68
C LYS A 544 -6.00 10.91 -6.20
N VAL A 545 -5.38 11.96 -6.73
CA VAL A 545 -5.18 12.09 -8.18
C VAL A 545 -4.04 11.16 -8.57
N GLU A 546 -4.30 10.26 -9.53
CA GLU A 546 -3.31 9.31 -10.05
C GLU A 546 -2.54 9.88 -11.25
N MET A 547 -3.17 10.64 -12.14
CA MET A 547 -2.46 11.25 -13.28
C MET A 547 -1.54 12.37 -12.82
N ILE A 548 -0.33 12.45 -13.37
CA ILE A 548 0.61 13.52 -13.05
C ILE A 548 0.21 14.79 -13.81
N ASP A 549 -0.16 15.83 -13.09
CA ASP A 549 -0.66 17.12 -13.62
C ASP A 549 0.44 18.17 -13.82
N SER A 550 1.66 17.86 -13.38
CA SER A 550 2.79 18.79 -13.29
C SER A 550 3.99 18.32 -14.12
N LEU A 551 3.75 17.49 -15.15
CA LEU A 551 4.79 17.10 -16.11
C LEU A 551 5.20 18.31 -16.95
N PHE A 552 4.23 19.11 -17.37
CA PHE A 552 4.39 20.40 -18.02
C PHE A 552 3.55 21.45 -17.29
N LYS A 553 4.13 22.61 -16.99
CA LYS A 553 3.45 23.72 -16.31
C LYS A 553 4.03 25.04 -16.77
N LYS A 554 3.50 25.57 -17.88
CA LYS A 554 3.85 26.89 -18.40
C LYS A 554 3.65 27.98 -17.32
N THR A 555 4.71 28.72 -16.99
CA THR A 555 4.66 29.85 -16.06
C THR A 555 4.75 31.19 -16.79
N SER A 556 5.41 31.22 -17.95
CA SER A 556 5.48 32.39 -18.84
C SER A 556 5.60 31.94 -20.29
N GLU A 557 5.72 32.88 -21.24
CA GLU A 557 5.95 32.56 -22.65
C GLU A 557 7.29 31.85 -22.91
N THR A 558 8.26 31.98 -22.01
CA THR A 558 9.62 31.43 -22.16
C THR A 558 10.00 30.43 -21.07
N GLU A 559 9.18 30.30 -20.02
CA GLU A 559 9.45 29.47 -18.86
C GLU A 559 8.33 28.46 -18.58
N ASP A 560 8.77 27.26 -18.24
CA ASP A 560 7.96 26.13 -17.80
C ASP A 560 8.52 25.69 -16.44
N ASP A 561 7.65 25.34 -15.51
CA ASP A 561 8.01 24.83 -14.19
C ASP A 561 7.65 23.35 -13.98
N GLY A 562 7.34 22.68 -15.09
CA GLY A 562 7.06 21.26 -15.16
C GLY A 562 8.26 20.40 -14.79
N ILE A 563 7.96 19.20 -14.32
CA ILE A 563 8.96 18.17 -13.99
C ILE A 563 9.85 17.87 -15.20
N MET A 564 9.26 17.79 -16.41
CA MET A 564 10.00 17.39 -17.60
C MET A 564 11.11 18.35 -17.98
N ARG A 565 10.91 19.66 -17.82
CA ARG A 565 11.97 20.65 -18.09
C ARG A 565 13.24 20.36 -17.28
N GLU A 566 13.10 20.12 -15.97
CA GLU A 566 14.24 19.84 -15.09
C GLU A 566 15.00 18.58 -15.55
N LEU A 567 14.28 17.53 -15.95
CA LEU A 567 14.86 16.26 -16.36
C LEU A 567 15.52 16.33 -17.75
N LEU A 568 14.91 17.06 -18.70
CA LEU A 568 15.44 17.22 -20.06
C LEU A 568 16.69 18.11 -20.08
N LEU A 569 16.72 19.19 -19.29
CA LEU A 569 17.90 20.04 -19.13
C LEU A 569 19.06 19.28 -18.47
N ASP A 570 18.78 18.48 -17.44
CA ASP A 570 19.78 17.63 -16.81
C ASP A 570 20.31 16.55 -17.77
N PHE A 571 19.44 15.91 -18.55
CA PHE A 571 19.88 14.96 -19.57
C PHE A 571 20.78 15.63 -20.60
N TYR A 572 20.39 16.81 -21.11
CA TYR A 572 21.17 17.56 -22.09
C TYR A 572 22.57 17.89 -21.56
N THR A 573 22.66 18.41 -20.34
CA THR A 573 23.95 18.76 -19.71
C THR A 573 24.81 17.52 -19.39
N SER A 574 24.20 16.42 -18.94
CA SER A 574 24.93 15.21 -18.56
C SER A 574 25.29 14.28 -19.73
N SER A 575 24.65 14.43 -20.90
CA SER A 575 24.78 13.51 -22.04
C SER A 575 25.49 14.11 -23.26
N GLY A 576 26.41 15.04 -23.00
CA GLY A 576 27.23 15.67 -24.04
C GLY A 576 26.49 16.70 -24.88
N LYS A 577 25.56 17.46 -24.27
CA LYS A 577 24.75 18.50 -24.94
C LYS A 577 23.95 17.96 -26.13
N ARG A 578 23.37 16.77 -25.96
CA ARG A 578 22.46 16.15 -26.93
C ARG A 578 21.05 16.09 -26.36
N LYS A 579 20.08 16.43 -27.20
CA LYS A 579 18.66 16.22 -26.90
C LYS A 579 18.35 14.73 -27.09
N PRO A 580 17.47 14.13 -26.28
CA PRO A 580 17.05 12.76 -26.52
C PRO A 580 16.29 12.68 -27.85
N ASP A 581 16.70 11.75 -28.70
CA ASP A 581 15.96 11.34 -29.90
C ASP A 581 14.87 10.32 -29.55
N GLN A 582 15.00 9.67 -28.39
CA GLN A 582 14.09 8.64 -27.89
C GLN A 582 13.79 8.87 -26.40
N ILE A 583 12.52 8.72 -26.02
CA ILE A 583 12.05 8.82 -24.63
C ILE A 583 11.29 7.52 -24.28
N ILE A 584 11.86 6.73 -23.38
CA ILE A 584 11.23 5.48 -22.88
C ILE A 584 10.63 5.76 -21.51
N ILE A 585 9.32 5.55 -21.36
CA ILE A 585 8.55 5.87 -20.16
C ILE A 585 8.08 4.58 -19.48
N PHE A 586 8.43 4.43 -18.20
CA PHE A 586 7.89 3.40 -17.33
C PHE A 586 6.95 4.01 -16.28
N ARG A 587 5.66 3.67 -16.32
CA ARG A 587 4.61 4.19 -15.43
C ARG A 587 4.10 3.11 -14.46
N ASP A 588 4.13 3.36 -13.14
CA ASP A 588 3.61 2.44 -12.09
C ASP A 588 2.46 3.06 -11.32
N GLY A 589 1.41 2.30 -11.00
CA GLY A 589 0.28 2.77 -10.19
C GLY A 589 -1.05 2.88 -10.92
N VAL A 590 -1.04 2.81 -12.25
CA VAL A 590 -2.26 2.95 -13.08
C VAL A 590 -2.93 1.61 -13.38
N SER A 591 -4.26 1.61 -13.37
CA SER A 591 -5.10 0.48 -13.79
C SER A 591 -5.35 0.48 -15.30
N GLU A 592 -5.80 -0.66 -15.86
CA GLU A 592 -6.12 -0.81 -17.29
C GLU A 592 -7.11 0.26 -17.79
N SER A 593 -8.09 0.64 -16.96
CA SER A 593 -9.06 1.71 -17.30
C SER A 593 -8.45 3.11 -17.44
N GLN A 594 -7.21 3.30 -17.00
CA GLN A 594 -6.51 4.59 -17.04
C GLN A 594 -5.45 4.65 -18.15
N PHE A 595 -5.24 3.59 -18.94
CA PHE A 595 -4.21 3.57 -19.98
C PHE A 595 -4.38 4.70 -21.00
N ASN A 596 -5.61 4.97 -21.43
CA ASN A 596 -5.89 6.10 -22.33
C ASN A 596 -5.61 7.46 -21.69
N GLN A 597 -5.75 7.59 -20.36
CA GLN A 597 -5.41 8.84 -19.66
C GLN A 597 -3.89 9.05 -19.61
N VAL A 598 -3.10 7.98 -19.48
CA VAL A 598 -1.64 8.08 -19.57
C VAL A 598 -1.22 8.59 -20.96
N LEU A 599 -1.82 8.07 -22.03
CA LEU A 599 -1.52 8.51 -23.40
C LEU A 599 -2.02 9.95 -23.68
N ASN A 600 -3.27 10.26 -23.33
CA ASN A 600 -3.90 11.53 -23.74
C ASN A 600 -3.66 12.69 -22.74
N ILE A 601 -3.01 12.45 -21.61
CA ILE A 601 -2.77 13.47 -20.58
C ILE A 601 -1.30 13.52 -20.21
N GLU A 602 -0.70 12.39 -19.81
CA GLU A 602 0.69 12.40 -19.34
C GLU A 602 1.67 12.50 -20.51
N LEU A 603 1.50 11.68 -21.56
CA LEU A 603 2.36 11.73 -22.75
C LEU A 603 2.21 13.05 -23.50
N ASP A 604 0.99 13.57 -23.65
CA ASP A 604 0.75 14.87 -24.29
C ASP A 604 1.49 16.02 -23.57
N GLN A 605 1.47 16.06 -22.24
CA GLN A 605 2.28 17.03 -21.47
C GLN A 605 3.78 16.87 -21.72
N ILE A 606 4.30 15.65 -21.85
CA ILE A 606 5.73 15.42 -22.15
C ILE A 606 6.07 15.93 -23.55
N ILE A 607 5.20 15.71 -24.53
CA ILE A 607 5.34 16.22 -25.90
C ILE A 607 5.34 17.76 -25.89
N GLU A 608 4.41 18.36 -25.15
CA GLU A 608 4.33 19.83 -24.98
C GLU A 608 5.62 20.40 -24.38
N SER A 609 6.17 19.77 -23.34
CA SER A 609 7.45 20.21 -22.73
C SER A 609 8.62 20.14 -23.72
N CYS A 610 8.69 19.11 -24.57
CA CYS A 610 9.72 19.02 -25.61
C CYS A 610 9.58 20.14 -26.64
N LYS A 611 8.37 20.37 -27.16
CA LYS A 611 8.07 21.42 -28.14
C LYS A 611 8.27 22.83 -27.57
N PHE A 612 8.00 23.03 -26.28
CA PHE A 612 8.22 24.30 -25.61
C PHE A 612 9.72 24.64 -25.49
N LEU A 613 10.57 23.63 -25.32
CA LEU A 613 12.04 23.82 -25.32
C LEU A 613 12.62 24.02 -26.73
N ASP A 614 12.04 23.37 -27.73
CA ASP A 614 12.38 23.52 -29.14
C ASP A 614 11.22 23.04 -30.01
N GLU A 615 10.59 23.95 -30.74
CA GLU A 615 9.40 23.71 -31.55
C GLU A 615 9.61 22.60 -32.60
N LYS A 616 10.85 22.41 -33.08
CA LYS A 616 11.19 21.39 -34.08
C LYS A 616 11.52 20.03 -33.46
N TRP A 617 11.60 19.94 -32.14
CA TRP A 617 12.01 18.72 -31.48
C TRP A 617 10.86 17.72 -31.39
N ASN A 618 11.03 16.58 -32.07
CA ASN A 618 10.06 15.51 -32.14
C ASN A 618 10.71 14.16 -31.83
N PRO A 619 10.93 13.82 -30.54
CA PRO A 619 11.50 12.54 -30.16
C PRO A 619 10.52 11.40 -30.38
N LYS A 620 11.03 10.18 -30.50
CA LYS A 620 10.23 8.95 -30.54
C LYS A 620 9.89 8.49 -29.12
N PHE A 621 8.70 7.95 -28.92
CA PHE A 621 8.24 7.53 -27.60
C PHE A 621 8.04 6.03 -27.48
N VAL A 622 8.33 5.49 -26.30
CA VAL A 622 7.88 4.17 -25.87
C VAL A 622 7.22 4.33 -24.50
N VAL A 623 5.96 3.91 -24.37
CA VAL A 623 5.20 4.05 -23.11
C VAL A 623 4.84 2.67 -22.59
N ILE A 624 5.32 2.35 -21.39
CA ILE A 624 5.17 1.04 -20.76
C ILE A 624 4.59 1.23 -19.37
N VAL A 625 3.42 0.63 -19.12
CA VAL A 625 2.86 0.54 -17.78
C VAL A 625 3.36 -0.74 -17.11
N ALA A 626 3.88 -0.62 -15.89
CA ALA A 626 4.27 -1.77 -15.08
C ALA A 626 3.30 -1.93 -13.90
N GLN A 627 2.62 -3.06 -13.83
CA GLN A 627 1.70 -3.38 -12.74
C GLN A 627 2.27 -4.51 -11.90
N LYS A 628 2.68 -4.19 -10.67
CA LYS A 628 3.05 -5.20 -9.68
C LYS A 628 1.84 -5.73 -8.91
N ASN A 629 0.82 -4.89 -8.69
CA ASN A 629 -0.30 -5.22 -7.82
C ASN A 629 -1.46 -5.90 -8.58
N HIS A 630 -1.27 -7.16 -8.96
CA HIS A 630 -2.30 -7.99 -9.58
C HIS A 630 -2.42 -9.38 -8.93
N HIS A 631 -3.37 -10.17 -9.43
CA HIS A 631 -3.74 -11.48 -8.87
C HIS A 631 -3.06 -12.66 -9.57
N THR A 632 -2.54 -12.50 -10.79
CA THR A 632 -1.80 -13.55 -11.52
C THR A 632 -0.57 -14.04 -10.74
N LYS A 633 -0.37 -15.38 -10.68
CA LYS A 633 0.80 -16.07 -10.14
C LYS A 633 1.22 -17.18 -11.09
N PHE A 634 2.51 -17.48 -11.13
CA PHE A 634 3.06 -18.57 -11.90
C PHE A 634 3.74 -19.59 -10.98
N PHE A 635 3.56 -20.85 -11.32
CA PHE A 635 4.04 -21.98 -10.55
C PHE A 635 4.78 -22.92 -11.50
N GLN A 636 5.87 -23.53 -11.02
CA GLN A 636 6.59 -24.53 -11.79
C GLN A 636 5.98 -25.92 -11.51
N PRO A 637 5.61 -26.70 -12.55
CA PRO A 637 5.08 -28.05 -12.37
C PRO A 637 6.03 -28.93 -11.56
N GLY A 638 5.50 -29.59 -10.52
CA GLY A 638 6.27 -30.53 -9.69
C GLY A 638 7.34 -29.92 -8.78
N SER A 639 7.57 -28.60 -8.82
CA SER A 639 8.60 -27.93 -8.02
C SER A 639 8.02 -27.27 -6.76
N PRO A 640 8.70 -27.34 -5.60
CA PRO A 640 8.34 -26.57 -4.41
C PRO A 640 8.76 -25.10 -4.51
N ASP A 641 9.62 -24.77 -5.47
CA ASP A 641 10.22 -23.46 -5.63
C ASP A 641 9.40 -22.53 -6.52
N ASN A 642 9.72 -21.24 -6.43
CA ASN A 642 9.16 -20.26 -7.34
C ASN A 642 9.73 -20.45 -8.76
N VAL A 643 9.03 -19.90 -9.76
CA VAL A 643 9.60 -19.79 -11.11
C VAL A 643 10.95 -19.05 -11.07
N PRO A 644 11.92 -19.47 -11.89
CA PRO A 644 13.26 -18.90 -11.86
C PRO A 644 13.27 -17.41 -12.25
N PRO A 645 14.22 -16.62 -11.73
CA PRO A 645 14.39 -15.22 -12.14
C PRO A 645 14.69 -15.13 -13.65
N GLY A 646 14.09 -14.16 -14.32
CA GLY A 646 14.13 -14.02 -15.78
C GLY A 646 12.97 -14.73 -16.48
N THR A 647 12.05 -15.40 -15.76
CA THR A 647 10.88 -16.02 -16.39
C THR A 647 9.97 -14.95 -17.01
N VAL A 648 9.77 -15.04 -18.32
CA VAL A 648 8.85 -14.22 -19.14
C VAL A 648 7.71 -15.08 -19.64
N ILE A 649 6.49 -14.54 -19.57
CA ILE A 649 5.28 -15.14 -20.14
C ILE A 649 4.55 -14.06 -20.92
N ASP A 650 4.49 -14.23 -22.23
CA ASP A 650 3.89 -13.33 -23.22
C ASP A 650 2.84 -14.06 -24.10
N ASN A 651 2.40 -15.24 -23.65
CA ASN A 651 1.41 -16.07 -24.33
C ASN A 651 0.24 -16.44 -23.41
N LYS A 652 -0.85 -16.96 -24.02
CA LYS A 652 -2.03 -17.61 -23.41
C LYS A 652 -2.81 -16.80 -22.37
N VAL A 653 -2.16 -16.34 -21.30
CA VAL A 653 -2.74 -15.52 -20.22
C VAL A 653 -2.61 -14.03 -20.45
N CYS A 654 -1.87 -13.62 -21.49
CA CYS A 654 -1.72 -12.22 -21.91
C CYS A 654 -2.93 -11.74 -22.73
N HIS A 655 -2.99 -10.44 -22.99
CA HIS A 655 -4.10 -9.80 -23.66
C HIS A 655 -4.26 -10.32 -25.10
N PRO A 656 -5.48 -10.52 -25.62
CA PRO A 656 -5.70 -11.00 -26.99
C PRO A 656 -5.20 -10.07 -28.12
N ARG A 657 -4.77 -8.84 -27.82
CA ARG A 657 -4.50 -7.79 -28.82
C ARG A 657 -3.37 -6.87 -28.40
N ASN A 658 -3.40 -6.38 -27.16
CA ASN A 658 -2.40 -5.47 -26.65
C ASN A 658 -1.06 -6.20 -26.50
N ASN A 659 0.04 -5.46 -26.63
CA ASN A 659 1.36 -5.99 -26.39
C ASN A 659 1.63 -5.95 -24.88
N ASP A 660 1.50 -7.10 -24.22
CA ASP A 660 1.73 -7.25 -22.80
C ASP A 660 2.48 -8.54 -22.47
N PHE A 661 3.24 -8.52 -21.38
CA PHE A 661 3.97 -9.67 -20.90
C PHE A 661 4.17 -9.62 -19.39
N TYR A 662 4.28 -10.77 -18.77
CA TYR A 662 4.68 -10.91 -17.38
C TYR A 662 6.17 -11.21 -17.29
N LEU A 663 6.86 -10.57 -16.34
CA LEU A 663 8.26 -10.85 -16.04
C LEU A 663 8.48 -11.07 -14.53
N CYS A 664 9.07 -12.21 -14.18
CA CYS A 664 9.62 -12.51 -12.87
C CYS A 664 11.13 -12.20 -12.85
N ALA A 665 11.51 -10.92 -12.78
CA ALA A 665 12.93 -10.53 -12.88
C ALA A 665 13.81 -10.94 -11.68
N HIS A 666 13.22 -11.27 -10.52
CA HIS A 666 13.92 -11.48 -9.25
C HIS A 666 13.59 -12.83 -8.62
N ALA A 667 14.46 -13.30 -7.72
CA ALA A 667 14.20 -14.50 -6.92
C ALA A 667 13.21 -14.20 -5.77
N GLY A 668 12.05 -14.86 -5.80
CA GLY A 668 11.11 -14.87 -4.69
C GLY A 668 11.59 -15.76 -3.55
N MET A 669 12.34 -15.18 -2.62
CA MET A 669 12.88 -15.92 -1.46
C MET A 669 11.84 -16.31 -0.42
N ILE A 670 10.74 -15.57 -0.37
CA ILE A 670 9.75 -15.65 0.69
C ILE A 670 8.37 -15.65 0.04
N GLY A 671 7.58 -16.67 0.34
CA GLY A 671 6.25 -16.83 -0.22
C GLY A 671 6.27 -17.17 -1.71
N THR A 672 5.22 -16.76 -2.42
CA THR A 672 5.07 -16.95 -3.86
C THR A 672 5.46 -15.69 -4.60
N THR A 673 6.30 -15.79 -5.63
CA THR A 673 6.75 -14.66 -6.45
C THR A 673 5.56 -13.99 -7.10
N ARG A 674 5.57 -12.67 -7.08
CA ARG A 674 4.65 -11.83 -7.84
C ARG A 674 5.38 -11.35 -9.09
N PRO A 675 5.01 -11.83 -10.30
CA PRO A 675 5.54 -11.25 -11.53
C PRO A 675 5.10 -9.79 -11.62
N THR A 676 5.82 -9.00 -12.40
CA THR A 676 5.33 -7.69 -12.82
C THR A 676 4.73 -7.83 -14.22
N HIS A 677 3.54 -7.29 -14.42
CA HIS A 677 2.84 -7.27 -15.71
C HIS A 677 3.17 -5.96 -16.43
N TYR A 678 3.79 -6.05 -17.60
CA TYR A 678 4.16 -4.90 -18.42
C TYR A 678 3.19 -4.80 -19.60
N HIS A 679 2.64 -3.61 -19.81
CA HIS A 679 1.78 -3.28 -20.96
C HIS A 679 2.48 -2.21 -21.79
N VAL A 680 2.76 -2.51 -23.05
CA VAL A 680 3.29 -1.55 -24.02
C VAL A 680 2.11 -0.82 -24.64
N LEU A 681 1.96 0.46 -24.28
CA LEU A 681 0.88 1.31 -24.76
C LEU A 681 1.23 2.01 -26.08
N LEU A 682 2.51 2.34 -26.26
CA LEU A 682 3.06 3.00 -27.44
C LEU A 682 4.51 2.55 -27.66
N ASP A 683 4.91 2.38 -28.92
CA ASP A 683 6.30 2.13 -29.33
C ASP A 683 6.57 2.68 -30.74
N ASP A 684 7.04 3.93 -30.82
CA ASP A 684 7.46 4.59 -32.06
C ASP A 684 8.91 4.28 -32.44
N VAL A 685 9.66 3.67 -31.52
CA VAL A 685 11.07 3.31 -31.70
C VAL A 685 11.16 2.03 -32.52
N GLY A 686 10.23 1.09 -32.33
CA GLY A 686 10.12 -0.17 -33.06
C GLY A 686 10.93 -1.28 -32.40
N PHE A 687 10.77 -1.47 -31.09
CA PHE A 687 11.37 -2.60 -30.39
C PHE A 687 10.77 -3.92 -30.86
N SER A 688 11.61 -4.94 -30.99
CA SER A 688 11.12 -6.32 -30.98
C SER A 688 10.67 -6.69 -29.56
N ALA A 689 9.79 -7.68 -29.43
CA ALA A 689 9.36 -8.18 -28.13
C ALA A 689 10.56 -8.66 -27.29
N ASP A 690 11.52 -9.35 -27.92
CA ASP A 690 12.72 -9.86 -27.24
C ASP A 690 13.65 -8.72 -26.77
N ASP A 691 13.93 -7.72 -27.63
CA ASP A 691 14.77 -6.57 -27.25
C ASP A 691 14.16 -5.81 -26.07
N LEU A 692 12.84 -5.62 -26.08
CA LEU A 692 12.16 -4.89 -25.02
C LEU A 692 12.14 -5.69 -23.70
N GLN A 693 11.84 -6.99 -23.77
CA GLN A 693 11.85 -7.87 -22.59
C GLN A 693 13.26 -7.97 -21.98
N GLU A 694 14.31 -8.04 -22.80
CA GLU A 694 15.71 -8.02 -22.35
C GLU A 694 16.11 -6.67 -21.73
N LEU A 695 15.66 -5.55 -22.31
CA LEU A 695 15.85 -4.22 -21.73
C LEU A 695 15.18 -4.11 -20.34
N VAL A 696 13.92 -4.54 -20.23
CA VAL A 696 13.17 -4.52 -18.97
C VAL A 696 13.85 -5.40 -17.92
N HIS A 697 14.32 -6.60 -18.31
CA HIS A 697 15.07 -7.48 -17.42
C HIS A 697 16.39 -6.85 -16.98
N SER A 698 17.13 -6.23 -17.90
CA SER A 698 18.38 -5.51 -17.63
C SER A 698 18.19 -4.36 -16.65
N LEU A 699 17.12 -3.59 -16.80
CA LEU A 699 16.76 -2.49 -15.90
C LEU A 699 16.41 -2.97 -14.47
N SER A 700 16.09 -4.25 -14.27
CA SER A 700 15.93 -4.81 -12.93
C SER A 700 17.26 -5.08 -12.20
N TYR A 701 18.41 -4.97 -12.88
CA TYR A 701 19.74 -5.24 -12.32
C TYR A 701 20.55 -3.97 -12.06
N VAL A 702 20.10 -2.80 -12.54
CA VAL A 702 20.82 -1.51 -12.38
C VAL A 702 20.41 -0.75 -11.10
N TYR A 703 19.76 -1.44 -10.16
CA TYR A 703 19.37 -0.87 -8.88
C TYR A 703 20.55 -0.78 -7.90
N GLN A 704 21.11 0.42 -7.75
CA GLN A 704 22.38 0.67 -7.07
C GLN A 704 22.32 0.43 -5.55
N ARG A 705 21.13 0.31 -4.92
CA ARG A 705 21.00 0.21 -3.45
C ARG A 705 21.19 -1.21 -2.89
N SER A 706 21.26 -2.24 -3.72
CA SER A 706 21.35 -3.65 -3.29
C SER A 706 21.99 -4.54 -4.35
N THR A 707 22.47 -5.71 -3.94
CA THR A 707 23.08 -6.70 -4.84
C THR A 707 22.11 -7.79 -5.29
N THR A 708 20.87 -7.38 -5.58
CA THR A 708 19.79 -8.28 -5.99
C THR A 708 18.97 -7.62 -7.09
N ALA A 709 18.56 -8.40 -8.07
CA ALA A 709 17.57 -7.98 -9.04
C ALA A 709 16.26 -7.61 -8.32
N ILE A 710 15.63 -6.54 -8.77
CA ILE A 710 14.37 -6.04 -8.23
C ILE A 710 13.18 -6.51 -9.08
N SER A 711 11.99 -6.50 -8.50
CA SER A 711 10.79 -7.05 -9.15
C SER A 711 10.27 -6.21 -10.31
N VAL A 712 10.57 -4.92 -10.31
CA VAL A 712 10.17 -3.94 -11.33
C VAL A 712 11.44 -3.23 -11.80
N VAL A 713 11.39 -2.45 -12.88
CA VAL A 713 12.56 -1.72 -13.38
C VAL A 713 13.07 -0.69 -12.36
N ALA A 714 14.38 -0.49 -12.31
CA ALA A 714 15.03 0.50 -11.44
C ALA A 714 14.42 1.91 -11.47
N PRO A 715 14.09 2.50 -12.65
CA PRO A 715 13.48 3.83 -12.71
C PRO A 715 12.20 3.94 -11.87
N ILE A 716 11.26 2.99 -11.96
CA ILE A 716 10.05 2.99 -11.12
C ILE A 716 10.40 2.89 -9.64
N CYS A 717 11.31 1.99 -9.28
CA CYS A 717 11.75 1.85 -7.89
C CYS A 717 12.37 3.15 -7.34
N TYR A 718 13.11 3.89 -8.16
CA TYR A 718 13.67 5.18 -7.76
C TYR A 718 12.60 6.27 -7.63
N ALA A 719 11.60 6.31 -8.53
CA ALA A 719 10.46 7.23 -8.41
C ALA A 719 9.71 7.01 -7.09
N HIS A 720 9.41 5.75 -6.76
CA HIS A 720 8.76 5.40 -5.49
C HIS A 720 9.58 5.84 -4.26
N LEU A 721 10.90 5.65 -4.30
CA LEU A 721 11.80 6.07 -3.23
C LEU A 721 11.87 7.61 -3.09
N ALA A 722 11.91 8.32 -4.21
CA ALA A 722 11.91 9.77 -4.24
C ALA A 722 10.60 10.33 -3.67
N ALA A 723 9.44 9.82 -4.13
CA ALA A 723 8.12 10.21 -3.60
C ALA A 723 8.01 9.93 -2.10
N THR A 724 8.41 8.73 -1.65
CA THR A 724 8.37 8.35 -0.23
C THR A 724 9.25 9.24 0.64
N GLN A 725 10.46 9.58 0.17
CA GLN A 725 11.40 10.41 0.92
C GLN A 725 10.95 11.86 0.99
N MET A 726 10.56 12.46 -0.14
CA MET A 726 10.07 13.84 -0.19
C MET A 726 8.74 13.99 0.56
N GLY A 727 7.90 12.95 0.58
CA GLY A 727 6.68 12.94 1.40
C GLY A 727 6.92 12.96 2.91
N GLN A 728 8.14 12.65 3.37
CA GLN A 728 8.48 12.89 4.77
C GLN A 728 8.67 14.39 5.07
N PHE A 729 8.71 15.28 4.08
CA PHE A 729 8.81 16.73 4.36
C PHE A 729 7.47 17.29 4.82
N MET A 730 6.35 16.76 4.30
CA MET A 730 5.01 17.30 4.53
C MET A 730 4.31 16.79 5.79
N LYS A 731 4.62 15.57 6.25
CA LYS A 731 3.99 14.97 7.45
C LYS A 731 4.10 15.81 8.72
N PHE A 732 4.93 16.84 8.71
CA PHE A 732 5.27 17.67 9.86
C PHE A 732 4.66 19.07 9.82
N GLU A 733 4.26 19.58 8.65
CA GLU A 733 3.60 20.91 8.55
C GLU A 733 2.18 20.88 9.14
N GLU A 734 1.48 19.74 9.08
CA GLU A 734 0.16 19.57 9.72
C GLU A 734 0.21 19.53 11.26
N LEU A 735 1.35 19.16 11.86
CA LEU A 735 1.51 19.14 13.32
C LEU A 735 1.75 20.54 13.89
N SER A 736 2.26 21.49 13.10
CA SER A 736 2.35 22.90 13.50
C SER A 736 1.00 23.62 13.42
N GLU A 737 0.16 23.31 12.42
CA GLU A 737 -1.11 24.01 12.21
C GLU A 737 -2.29 23.47 13.02
N THR A 738 -2.20 22.26 13.57
CA THR A 738 -3.23 21.73 14.48
C THR A 738 -3.24 22.39 15.87
N SER A 739 -2.37 23.40 16.09
CA SER A 739 -2.34 24.25 17.30
C SER A 739 -3.32 25.43 17.25
N SER A 740 -3.92 25.76 16.10
CA SER A 740 -4.81 26.93 15.97
C SER A 740 -6.21 26.55 15.48
N SER A 741 -7.10 26.33 16.47
CA SER A 741 -8.54 26.63 16.51
C SER A 741 -9.51 26.18 15.39
N HIS A 742 -10.59 25.55 15.85
CA HIS A 742 -11.90 25.38 15.21
C HIS A 742 -12.51 26.65 14.59
N GLY A 743 -13.30 26.47 13.53
CA GLY A 743 -14.32 27.44 13.10
C GLY A 743 -14.90 27.07 11.73
N GLY A 744 -16.13 26.56 11.70
CA GLY A 744 -16.80 26.24 10.45
C GLY A 744 -17.21 27.49 9.68
N VAL A 745 -16.75 27.60 8.43
CA VAL A 745 -17.47 28.27 7.32
C VAL A 745 -17.09 27.53 6.04
N THR A 746 -18.09 27.05 5.31
CA THR A 746 -17.95 26.49 3.96
C THR A 746 -17.57 27.61 2.98
N SER A 747 -16.29 27.76 2.67
CA SER A 747 -15.85 28.48 1.47
C SER A 747 -15.63 27.45 0.35
N ALA A 748 -16.29 27.67 -0.79
CA ALA A 748 -16.19 26.84 -1.99
C ALA A 748 -14.93 27.18 -2.80
N GLY A 749 -13.76 27.03 -2.18
CA GLY A 749 -12.44 27.14 -2.84
C GLY A 749 -11.68 25.82 -2.74
N ALA A 750 -10.94 25.45 -3.78
CA ALA A 750 -10.00 24.34 -3.69
C ALA A 750 -8.97 24.63 -2.59
N VAL A 751 -8.81 23.72 -1.63
CA VAL A 751 -7.79 23.84 -0.58
C VAL A 751 -6.42 23.92 -1.28
N PRO A 752 -5.57 24.93 -0.98
CA PRO A 752 -4.27 25.04 -1.61
C PRO A 752 -3.44 23.80 -1.31
N VAL A 753 -2.93 23.13 -2.35
CA VAL A 753 -2.02 21.99 -2.18
C VAL A 753 -0.63 22.53 -1.80
N PRO A 754 -0.08 22.22 -0.61
CA PRO A 754 1.23 22.72 -0.22
C PRO A 754 2.29 22.22 -1.20
N GLN A 755 3.16 23.10 -1.66
CA GLN A 755 4.25 22.74 -2.58
C GLN A 755 5.45 22.17 -1.82
N LEU A 756 6.04 21.10 -2.35
CA LEU A 756 7.29 20.57 -1.82
C LEU A 756 8.44 21.56 -2.06
N PRO A 757 9.35 21.73 -1.08
CA PRO A 757 10.53 22.54 -1.28
C PRO A 757 11.42 21.91 -2.36
N ARG A 758 12.01 22.74 -3.21
CA ARG A 758 13.00 22.28 -4.19
C ARG A 758 14.27 21.82 -3.50
N LEU A 759 14.94 20.87 -4.14
CA LEU A 759 16.27 20.43 -3.72
C LEU A 759 17.30 21.47 -4.11
N GLN A 760 18.29 21.67 -3.23
CA GLN A 760 19.40 22.57 -3.47
C GLN A 760 20.28 22.04 -4.63
N GLU A 761 20.89 22.93 -5.40
CA GLU A 761 21.63 22.61 -6.64
C GLU A 761 22.74 21.54 -6.49
N ASN A 762 23.42 21.52 -5.34
CA ASN A 762 24.50 20.58 -5.03
C ASN A 762 24.01 19.14 -4.90
N VAL A 763 22.73 18.92 -4.59
CA VAL A 763 22.16 17.58 -4.35
C VAL A 763 21.04 17.22 -5.31
N CYS A 764 20.46 18.17 -6.03
CA CYS A 764 19.34 17.90 -6.94
C CYS A 764 19.72 16.94 -8.07
N ASN A 765 21.00 16.92 -8.47
CA ASN A 765 21.57 16.00 -9.45
C ASN A 765 22.03 14.66 -8.85
N SER A 766 22.02 14.51 -7.53
CA SER A 766 22.43 13.27 -6.87
C SER A 766 21.31 12.24 -6.84
N MET A 767 21.66 10.97 -6.62
CA MET A 767 20.68 9.92 -6.31
C MET A 767 20.28 10.00 -4.82
N PHE A 768 19.83 11.18 -4.35
CA PHE A 768 19.53 11.48 -2.93
C PHE A 768 18.50 10.52 -2.29
N PHE A 769 17.67 9.91 -3.13
CA PHE A 769 16.66 8.89 -2.80
C PHE A 769 17.25 7.49 -2.58
N CYS A 770 18.57 7.31 -2.73
CA CYS A 770 19.23 6.02 -2.51
C CYS A 770 19.30 5.55 -1.05
#